data_AF-A0A7X5Q6F5-F1
#
_entry.id   AF-A0A7X5Q6F5-F1
#
_cell.length_a   1.000
_cell.length_b   1.000
_cell.length_c   1.000
_cell.angle_alpha   90.00
_cell.angle_beta   90.00
_cell.angle_gamma   90.00
#
_symmetry.space_group_name_H-M   'P 1'
#
loop_
_entity.id
_entity.type
_entity.pdbx_description
1 polymer ?
#
loop_
_entity_poly.entity_id
_entity_poly.type
_entity_poly.pdbx_seq_one_letter_code
_entity_poly.pdbx_strand_id
1 'polypeptide(L)'
;YSYLGKTKGESLSLKIFDISQKNVLKKIFPVQDLEISRVEQVFEKSNLRSLIEILVHRNLLSIRYLPSSQQQVRQEDCELALTQAIGELQMRDPIPNFSFFQKENPKLTDLYLQLAQTHDKEGEYKEALDVYAKVFQYTKNWSAYQDMPTLFEKMGEPRKAILANLYLAQYQLKDGKLPEAIRTLEKSQQFKSFCLQSDLVLMKLFQFANQDEKAKQLAIKSAATMSKQNRDEAITLYKQILSQNPNQFDLYPCLARLVDNPQEKAQVLLKGACHAVEQEDYDLAEDFCSEASKYSEGSFVDQLISFDLLKIKRNIPAITDKLLLLAKIFEERGQSNDLLRVHKMLFQIEKQPEYCQQIINAYKKLHKPNKQKEWYLIYLSLLITKKDWPKAENIAKKALKKATEAEKVPLYEQLEVVYTHWEEHRLENLWSQLGKIYLANRQVSEAEKVYRKAFERFHGFDQAMALADILCHQGKNKQGIEIYYKASLQALEHKDLSKLTLCNRKIKTIDPHFEHVDVNQRMHLLSQASILQYAQALQEAQQKIAAIEKEKLMLEETVQLEARRRIDEEEQLTKITVLQQTRREELLQLGFGKAQWEKCFGVDIGVEPPLPVNIEEILNRECPFTEGMKVRDTHMLVLIPGRVDGQPHDLTVLSKLICEQTVRDKIGFQVQDEEDYLDSKYREENGGRFPYWVLMTRNFISKSARGCYSTLTTLLGEYCLKSAQPYQVPTALEVATCMFIEYIRTGKRLYFNEEVMCKEKGFGESYINGDMASVYQIGVNTVVLFRCVGRDISIVISASSVNFARMSGFRRLLC
;
A
#
# COMPACT_ATOMS: atom_id res chain seq x y z
N TYR A 1 -20.79 -14.53 43.81
CA TYR A 1 -19.78 -15.27 43.06
C TYR A 1 -20.44 -16.32 42.17
N SER A 2 -19.89 -16.59 40.98
CA SER A 2 -20.21 -17.77 40.17
C SER A 2 -19.11 -18.81 40.38
N TYR A 3 -19.46 -20.09 40.47
CA TYR A 3 -18.52 -21.15 40.82
C TYR A 3 -18.48 -22.17 39.68
N LEU A 4 -17.28 -22.52 39.23
CA LEU A 4 -17.06 -23.55 38.23
C LEU A 4 -16.13 -24.61 38.81
N GLY A 5 -16.68 -25.78 39.10
CA GLY A 5 -15.91 -26.96 39.45
C GLY A 5 -15.57 -27.78 38.20
N LYS A 6 -14.32 -28.20 38.07
CA LYS A 6 -13.89 -29.19 37.08
C LYS A 6 -13.02 -30.23 37.77
N THR A 7 -13.41 -31.49 37.66
CA THR A 7 -12.59 -32.63 38.11
C THR A 7 -11.57 -32.99 37.03
N LYS A 8 -10.37 -33.39 37.44
CA LYS A 8 -9.34 -33.97 36.57
C LYS A 8 -8.56 -35.01 37.35
N GLY A 9 -8.90 -36.29 37.15
CA GLY A 9 -8.34 -37.40 37.95
C GLY A 9 -8.70 -37.24 39.43
N GLU A 10 -7.73 -37.46 40.32
CA GLU A 10 -7.86 -37.33 41.78
C GLU A 10 -7.79 -35.88 42.28
N SER A 11 -8.21 -34.90 41.48
CA SER A 11 -8.21 -33.50 41.87
C SER A 11 -9.45 -32.75 41.42
N LEU A 12 -9.93 -31.85 42.28
CA LEU A 12 -11.01 -30.91 42.02
C LEU A 12 -10.42 -29.52 41.79
N SER A 13 -10.55 -28.98 40.59
CA SER A 13 -10.28 -27.56 40.33
C SER A 13 -11.56 -26.76 40.54
N LEU A 14 -11.58 -25.89 41.55
CA LEU A 14 -12.65 -24.92 41.76
C LEU A 14 -12.17 -23.54 41.28
N LYS A 15 -12.94 -22.94 40.37
CA LYS A 15 -12.80 -21.55 39.97
C LYS A 15 -13.96 -20.75 40.53
N ILE A 16 -13.64 -19.63 41.17
CA ILE A 16 -14.62 -18.69 41.73
C ILE A 16 -14.49 -17.38 40.95
N PHE A 17 -15.59 -16.99 40.33
CA PHE A 17 -15.72 -15.77 39.55
C PHE A 17 -16.50 -14.74 40.35
N ASP A 18 -15.99 -13.52 40.39
CA ASP A 18 -16.76 -12.35 40.75
C ASP A 18 -17.26 -11.75 39.44
N ILE A 19 -18.51 -11.27 39.42
CA ILE A 19 -19.13 -10.71 38.22
C ILE A 19 -18.31 -9.51 37.68
N SER A 20 -17.52 -8.87 38.55
CA SER A 20 -16.61 -7.77 38.20
C SER A 20 -15.20 -8.20 37.76
N GLN A 21 -14.76 -9.43 38.03
CA GLN A 21 -13.38 -9.89 37.77
C GLN A 21 -13.33 -11.26 37.07
N LYS A 22 -12.55 -11.35 35.98
CA LYS A 22 -12.45 -12.57 35.14
C LYS A 22 -12.08 -13.86 35.89
N ASN A 23 -11.43 -13.78 37.06
CA ASN A 23 -11.21 -14.93 37.96
C ASN A 23 -10.72 -14.42 39.33
N VAL A 24 -11.47 -14.67 40.40
CA VAL A 24 -11.06 -14.24 41.76
C VAL A 24 -10.22 -15.29 42.46
N LEU A 25 -10.50 -16.57 42.22
CA LEU A 25 -9.75 -17.66 42.84
C LEU A 25 -9.82 -18.90 41.97
N LYS A 26 -8.65 -19.47 41.65
CA LYS A 26 -8.54 -20.83 41.12
C LYS A 26 -7.75 -21.66 42.12
N LYS A 27 -8.41 -22.62 42.77
CA LYS A 27 -7.77 -23.53 43.72
C LYS A 27 -7.98 -24.97 43.26
N ILE A 28 -6.98 -25.80 43.48
CA ILE A 28 -7.03 -27.23 43.18
C ILE A 28 -6.97 -27.96 44.51
N PHE A 29 -7.95 -28.83 44.74
CA PHE A 29 -8.08 -29.63 45.95
C PHE A 29 -7.80 -31.10 45.58
N PRO A 30 -6.81 -31.74 46.20
CA PRO A 30 -6.65 -33.20 46.15
C PRO A 30 -7.92 -33.88 46.66
N VAL A 31 -8.36 -34.96 46.00
CA VAL A 31 -9.55 -35.72 46.42
C VAL A 31 -9.39 -36.31 47.82
N GLN A 32 -8.14 -36.63 48.21
CA GLN A 32 -7.79 -37.14 49.54
C GLN A 32 -8.17 -36.16 50.66
N ASP A 33 -8.04 -34.84 50.42
CA ASP A 33 -8.36 -33.80 51.40
C ASP A 33 -9.88 -33.60 51.58
N LEU A 34 -10.68 -34.10 50.62
CA LEU A 34 -12.13 -33.91 50.59
C LEU A 34 -12.88 -35.00 51.36
N GLU A 35 -12.28 -36.17 51.63
CA GLU A 35 -12.91 -37.38 52.22
C GLU A 35 -14.28 -37.76 51.62
N ILE A 36 -14.52 -37.40 50.37
CA ILE A 36 -15.73 -37.78 49.64
C ILE A 36 -15.37 -39.01 48.80
N SER A 37 -16.00 -40.15 49.09
CA SER A 37 -15.69 -41.45 48.48
C SER A 37 -15.79 -41.45 46.94
N ARG A 38 -16.53 -40.51 46.34
CA ARG A 38 -16.48 -40.15 44.91
C ARG A 38 -16.85 -38.68 44.69
N VAL A 39 -15.88 -37.83 44.33
CA VAL A 39 -16.14 -36.41 43.99
C VAL A 39 -17.12 -36.25 42.82
N GLU A 40 -17.20 -37.25 41.93
CA GLU A 40 -18.15 -37.28 40.80
C GLU A 40 -19.62 -37.31 41.26
N GLN A 41 -19.94 -37.99 42.37
CA GLN A 41 -21.30 -38.05 42.91
C GLN A 41 -21.79 -36.70 43.46
N VAL A 42 -20.87 -35.81 43.82
CA VAL A 42 -21.20 -34.46 44.32
C VAL A 42 -21.60 -33.52 43.17
N PHE A 43 -21.06 -33.73 41.97
CA PHE A 43 -21.47 -32.99 40.77
C PHE A 43 -22.78 -33.52 40.19
N GLU A 44 -23.03 -34.83 40.24
CA GLU A 44 -24.28 -35.44 39.75
C GLU A 44 -25.52 -34.94 40.51
N LYS A 45 -25.39 -34.59 41.80
CA LYS A 45 -26.51 -34.10 42.62
C LYS A 45 -26.75 -32.58 42.54
N SER A 46 -26.07 -31.87 41.65
CA SER A 46 -26.23 -30.41 41.44
C SER A 46 -26.06 -29.53 42.69
N ASN A 47 -25.55 -30.05 43.81
CA ASN A 47 -25.47 -29.30 45.07
C ASN A 47 -24.06 -28.75 45.31
N LEU A 48 -23.64 -27.86 44.41
CA LEU A 48 -22.34 -27.18 44.49
C LEU A 48 -22.19 -26.38 45.80
N ARG A 49 -23.31 -25.97 46.40
CA ARG A 49 -23.37 -25.27 47.68
C ARG A 49 -22.83 -26.14 48.83
N SER A 50 -23.30 -27.38 48.96
CA SER A 50 -22.82 -28.30 50.00
C SER A 50 -21.32 -28.59 49.87
N LEU A 51 -20.79 -28.66 48.64
CA LEU A 51 -19.35 -28.80 48.41
C LEU A 51 -18.56 -27.58 48.92
N ILE A 52 -19.05 -26.36 48.65
CA ILE A 52 -18.42 -25.14 49.14
C ILE A 52 -18.51 -25.06 50.67
N GLU A 53 -19.61 -25.48 51.27
CA GLU A 53 -19.78 -25.56 52.73
C GLU A 53 -18.77 -26.51 53.37
N ILE A 54 -18.56 -27.69 52.80
CA ILE A 54 -17.54 -28.64 53.25
C ILE A 54 -16.14 -28.04 53.14
N LEU A 55 -15.82 -27.39 52.01
CA LEU A 55 -14.52 -26.75 51.79
C LEU A 55 -14.23 -25.64 52.80
N VAL A 56 -15.24 -24.86 53.18
CA VAL A 56 -15.11 -23.82 54.21
C VAL A 56 -14.99 -24.40 55.60
N HIS A 57 -15.82 -25.39 55.95
CA HIS A 57 -15.79 -26.02 57.27
C HIS A 57 -14.44 -26.69 57.57
N ARG A 58 -13.77 -27.21 56.53
CA ARG A 58 -12.42 -27.79 56.61
C ARG A 58 -11.29 -26.75 56.54
N ASN A 59 -11.60 -25.45 56.55
CA ASN A 59 -10.63 -24.36 56.37
C ASN A 59 -9.84 -24.43 55.04
N LEU A 60 -10.32 -25.20 54.05
CA LEU A 60 -9.68 -25.30 52.72
C LEU A 60 -10.06 -24.11 51.83
N LEU A 61 -11.17 -23.46 52.12
CA LEU A 61 -11.66 -22.26 51.46
C LEU A 61 -12.09 -21.21 52.51
N SER A 62 -11.78 -19.92 52.28
CA SER A 62 -12.17 -18.86 53.22
C SER A 62 -13.69 -18.71 53.31
N ILE A 63 -14.21 -18.43 54.51
CA ILE A 63 -15.64 -18.26 54.79
C ILE A 63 -16.32 -17.19 53.93
N ARG A 64 -15.57 -16.20 53.42
CA ARG A 64 -16.06 -15.18 52.49
C ARG A 64 -16.60 -15.75 51.16
N TYR A 65 -16.26 -16.99 50.83
CA TYR A 65 -16.71 -17.67 49.61
C TYR A 65 -17.94 -18.56 49.84
N LEU A 66 -18.46 -18.65 51.06
CA LEU A 66 -19.65 -19.42 51.40
C LEU A 66 -20.92 -18.71 50.89
N PRO A 67 -21.84 -19.40 50.20
CA PRO A 67 -23.11 -18.80 49.76
C PRO A 67 -24.06 -18.40 50.91
N SER A 68 -23.74 -18.68 52.18
CA SER A 68 -24.71 -18.68 53.29
C SER A 68 -24.31 -17.91 54.56
N SER A 69 -23.21 -17.16 54.59
CA SER A 69 -23.01 -16.11 55.62
C SER A 69 -23.77 -14.81 55.28
N GLN A 70 -24.79 -14.90 54.42
CA GLN A 70 -25.51 -13.75 53.88
C GLN A 70 -26.20 -12.92 54.97
N GLN A 71 -26.65 -13.47 56.10
CA GLN A 71 -27.31 -12.64 57.11
C GLN A 71 -26.38 -11.64 57.82
N GLN A 72 -25.16 -12.05 58.18
CA GLN A 72 -24.22 -11.17 58.88
C GLN A 72 -23.54 -10.19 57.91
N VAL A 73 -23.20 -10.66 56.70
CA VAL A 73 -22.66 -9.81 55.62
C VAL A 73 -23.69 -8.78 55.13
N ARG A 74 -24.98 -9.14 55.05
CA ARG A 74 -26.03 -8.20 54.62
C ARG A 74 -26.33 -7.11 55.67
N GLN A 75 -26.17 -7.38 56.96
CA GLN A 75 -26.32 -6.33 57.98
C GLN A 75 -25.19 -5.31 57.88
N GLU A 76 -23.94 -5.76 57.78
CA GLU A 76 -22.77 -4.89 57.56
C GLU A 76 -22.92 -4.06 56.28
N ASP A 77 -23.45 -4.65 55.19
CA ASP A 77 -23.72 -3.92 53.94
C ASP A 77 -24.77 -2.81 54.10
N CYS A 78 -25.80 -3.05 54.92
CA CYS A 78 -26.83 -2.06 55.24
C CYS A 78 -26.27 -0.95 56.14
N GLU A 79 -25.48 -1.31 57.15
CA GLU A 79 -24.79 -0.37 58.03
C GLU A 79 -23.77 0.49 57.29
N LEU A 80 -23.04 -0.09 56.33
CA LEU A 80 -22.12 0.62 55.47
C LEU A 80 -22.86 1.61 54.55
N ALA A 81 -23.97 1.19 53.94
CA ALA A 81 -24.80 2.05 53.11
C ALA A 81 -25.37 3.23 53.91
N LEU A 82 -25.85 2.97 55.14
CA LEU A 82 -26.28 4.00 56.09
C LEU A 82 -25.14 4.95 56.41
N THR A 83 -23.95 4.43 56.72
CA THR A 83 -22.78 5.25 57.06
C THR A 83 -22.35 6.14 55.89
N GLN A 84 -22.39 5.63 54.66
CA GLN A 84 -22.11 6.41 53.45
C GLN A 84 -23.15 7.51 53.23
N ALA A 85 -24.44 7.17 53.31
CA ALA A 85 -25.54 8.13 53.18
C ALA A 85 -25.48 9.25 54.25
N ILE A 86 -25.16 8.87 55.49
CA ILE A 86 -24.94 9.80 56.59
C ILE A 86 -23.74 10.69 56.31
N GLY A 87 -22.59 10.14 55.91
CA GLY A 87 -21.38 10.91 55.63
C GLY A 87 -21.58 11.97 54.55
N GLU A 88 -22.28 11.64 53.47
CA GLU A 88 -22.57 12.59 52.38
C GLU A 88 -23.44 13.77 52.82
N LEU A 89 -24.44 13.52 53.68
CA LEU A 89 -25.33 14.56 54.21
C LEU A 89 -24.72 15.35 55.36
N GLN A 90 -23.99 14.69 56.26
CA GLN A 90 -23.37 15.30 57.44
C GLN A 90 -22.30 16.33 57.07
N MET A 91 -21.55 16.12 55.97
CA MET A 91 -20.58 17.08 55.46
C MET A 91 -21.18 18.45 55.12
N ARG A 92 -22.50 18.50 54.89
CA ARG A 92 -23.22 19.74 54.55
C ARG A 92 -23.88 20.38 55.77
N ASP A 93 -24.48 19.56 56.64
CA ASP A 93 -25.30 20.02 57.76
C ASP A 93 -25.10 19.13 59.01
N PRO A 94 -24.12 19.41 59.89
CA PRO A 94 -23.88 18.58 61.07
C PRO A 94 -25.04 18.71 62.09
N ILE A 95 -25.43 17.57 62.66
CA ILE A 95 -26.44 17.49 63.73
C ILE A 95 -25.91 16.71 64.94
N PRO A 96 -26.43 16.98 66.15
CA PRO A 96 -26.11 16.18 67.34
C PRO A 96 -26.40 14.69 67.12
N ASN A 97 -25.46 13.84 67.54
CA ASN A 97 -25.51 12.38 67.36
C ASN A 97 -24.71 11.67 68.48
N PHE A 98 -24.68 10.34 68.52
CA PHE A 98 -24.03 9.58 69.60
C PHE A 98 -22.49 9.64 69.61
N SER A 99 -21.85 10.38 68.68
CA SER A 99 -20.41 10.68 68.78
C SER A 99 -20.05 11.48 70.03
N PHE A 100 -21.03 12.16 70.64
CA PHE A 100 -20.84 12.89 71.90
C PHE A 100 -20.89 12.00 73.16
N PHE A 101 -21.15 10.70 73.02
CA PHE A 101 -21.26 9.79 74.16
C PHE A 101 -19.99 9.76 75.01
N GLN A 102 -20.14 9.97 76.33
CA GLN A 102 -19.05 9.93 77.30
C GLN A 102 -19.20 8.75 78.26
N LYS A 103 -20.35 8.63 78.95
CA LYS A 103 -20.60 7.59 79.96
C LYS A 103 -22.08 7.32 80.14
N GLU A 104 -22.46 6.07 80.39
CA GLU A 104 -23.86 5.70 80.67
C GLU A 104 -24.35 6.35 81.98
N ASN A 105 -25.44 7.13 81.94
CA ASN A 105 -26.11 7.64 83.14
C ASN A 105 -27.63 7.79 82.90
N PRO A 106 -28.44 6.78 83.26
CA PRO A 106 -29.89 6.79 83.03
C PRO A 106 -30.60 7.97 83.72
N LYS A 107 -30.22 8.31 84.96
CA LYS A 107 -30.86 9.39 85.72
C LYS A 107 -30.67 10.76 85.07
N LEU A 108 -29.45 11.04 84.59
CA LEU A 108 -29.19 12.29 83.86
C LEU A 108 -29.85 12.27 82.48
N THR A 109 -29.88 11.11 81.82
CA THR A 109 -30.56 10.94 80.54
C THR A 109 -32.04 11.28 80.65
N ASP A 110 -32.74 10.70 81.63
CA ASP A 110 -34.18 10.95 81.86
C ASP A 110 -34.45 12.43 82.20
N LEU A 111 -33.62 13.03 83.06
CA LEU A 111 -33.72 14.43 83.44
C LEU A 111 -33.56 15.36 82.22
N TYR A 112 -32.50 15.17 81.43
CA TYR A 112 -32.28 16.00 80.25
C TYR A 112 -33.30 15.73 79.14
N LEU A 113 -33.78 14.50 78.99
CA LEU A 113 -34.81 14.17 78.01
C LEU A 113 -36.13 14.88 78.34
N GLN A 114 -36.56 14.88 79.62
CA GLN A 114 -37.74 15.64 80.06
C GLN A 114 -37.58 17.14 79.83
N LEU A 115 -36.38 17.68 80.07
CA LEU A 115 -36.09 19.10 79.82
C LEU A 115 -36.14 19.43 78.32
N ALA A 116 -35.53 18.60 77.45
CA ALA A 116 -35.57 18.80 76.01
C ALA A 116 -37.00 18.75 75.46
N GLN A 117 -37.82 17.82 75.96
CA GLN A 117 -39.23 17.71 75.61
C GLN A 117 -40.08 18.88 76.12
N THR A 118 -39.67 19.53 77.22
CA THR A 118 -40.33 20.74 77.72
C THR A 118 -40.07 21.91 76.77
N HIS A 119 -38.81 22.16 76.41
CA HIS A 119 -38.45 23.17 75.41
C HIS A 119 -39.10 22.91 74.03
N ASP A 120 -39.17 21.65 73.57
CA ASP A 120 -39.87 21.29 72.32
C ASP A 120 -41.38 21.61 72.38
N LYS A 121 -42.04 21.43 73.53
CA LYS A 121 -43.45 21.81 73.73
C LYS A 121 -43.65 23.32 73.79
N GLU A 122 -42.68 24.05 74.31
CA GLU A 122 -42.67 25.50 74.38
C GLU A 122 -42.32 26.16 73.02
N GLY A 123 -41.86 25.37 72.04
CA GLY A 123 -41.44 25.86 70.73
C GLY A 123 -40.01 26.40 70.69
N GLU A 124 -39.26 26.23 71.77
CA GLU A 124 -37.86 26.63 71.93
C GLU A 124 -36.92 25.58 71.32
N TYR A 125 -36.98 25.43 70.00
CA TYR A 125 -36.36 24.29 69.31
C TYR A 125 -34.82 24.27 69.37
N LYS A 126 -34.16 25.43 69.46
CA LYS A 126 -32.69 25.51 69.55
C LYS A 126 -32.21 25.07 70.92
N GLU A 127 -32.91 25.51 71.96
CA GLU A 127 -32.70 25.15 73.35
C GLU A 127 -32.96 23.65 73.53
N ALA A 128 -34.04 23.13 72.95
CA ALA A 128 -34.30 21.69 72.90
C ALA A 128 -33.14 20.91 72.27
N LEU A 129 -32.58 21.40 71.14
CA LEU A 129 -31.45 20.77 70.45
C LEU A 129 -30.17 20.73 71.31
N ASP A 130 -29.86 21.82 72.00
CA ASP A 130 -28.70 21.90 72.91
C ASP A 130 -28.86 20.94 74.10
N VAL A 131 -30.08 20.78 74.60
CA VAL A 131 -30.38 19.81 75.66
C VAL A 131 -30.31 18.37 75.13
N TYR A 132 -30.82 18.07 73.93
CA TYR A 132 -30.64 16.76 73.30
C TYR A 132 -29.16 16.40 73.10
N ALA A 133 -28.31 17.36 72.74
CA ALA A 133 -26.87 17.14 72.66
C ALA A 133 -26.26 16.70 74.02
N LYS A 134 -26.79 17.20 75.15
CA LYS A 134 -26.43 16.73 76.50
C LYS A 134 -26.97 15.33 76.78
N VAL A 135 -28.21 15.01 76.36
CA VAL A 135 -28.77 13.64 76.48
C VAL A 135 -27.84 12.62 75.84
N PHE A 136 -27.33 12.90 74.64
CA PHE A 136 -26.47 11.98 73.87
C PHE A 136 -25.07 11.78 74.46
N GLN A 137 -24.67 12.59 75.45
CA GLN A 137 -23.45 12.34 76.23
C GLN A 137 -23.63 11.18 77.22
N TYR A 138 -24.88 10.86 77.60
CA TYR A 138 -25.18 9.95 78.69
C TYR A 138 -25.89 8.65 78.30
N THR A 139 -26.28 8.48 77.03
CA THR A 139 -26.91 7.26 76.52
C THR A 139 -26.54 6.98 75.06
N LYS A 140 -26.56 5.70 74.68
CA LYS A 140 -26.53 5.24 73.27
C LYS A 140 -27.86 4.61 72.85
N ASN A 141 -28.89 4.67 73.69
CA ASN A 141 -30.17 4.07 73.39
C ASN A 141 -30.87 4.88 72.29
N TRP A 142 -31.16 4.24 71.15
CA TRP A 142 -31.81 4.89 70.01
C TRP A 142 -33.16 5.52 70.36
N SER A 143 -33.86 5.04 71.40
CA SER A 143 -35.15 5.59 71.83
C SER A 143 -35.03 7.06 72.27
N ALA A 144 -33.89 7.44 72.85
CA ALA A 144 -33.61 8.83 73.24
C ALA A 144 -33.39 9.75 72.02
N TYR A 145 -33.14 9.18 70.84
CA TYR A 145 -32.95 9.90 69.58
C TYR A 145 -34.24 10.01 68.75
N GLN A 146 -35.33 9.34 69.15
CA GLN A 146 -36.56 9.21 68.36
C GLN A 146 -37.26 10.55 68.07
N ASP A 147 -37.11 11.53 68.95
CA ASP A 147 -37.75 12.85 68.83
C ASP A 147 -36.99 13.80 67.89
N MET A 148 -35.71 13.52 67.58
CA MET A 148 -34.83 14.38 66.78
C MET A 148 -35.33 14.66 65.35
N PRO A 149 -35.79 13.66 64.56
CA PRO A 149 -36.30 13.93 63.23
C PRO A 149 -37.50 14.88 63.24
N THR A 150 -38.44 14.67 64.18
CA THR A 150 -39.64 15.50 64.33
C THR A 150 -39.29 16.92 64.75
N LEU A 151 -38.27 17.10 65.60
CA LEU A 151 -37.77 18.43 65.98
C LEU A 151 -37.29 19.21 64.76
N PHE A 152 -36.47 18.61 63.89
CA PHE A 152 -36.02 19.27 62.66
C PHE A 152 -37.15 19.51 61.65
N GLU A 153 -38.17 18.65 61.62
CA GLU A 153 -39.40 18.90 60.85
C GLU A 153 -40.10 20.18 61.33
N LYS A 154 -40.30 20.33 62.66
CA LYS A 154 -40.89 21.53 63.26
C LYS A 154 -40.06 22.80 63.04
N MET A 155 -38.73 22.65 62.97
CA MET A 155 -37.80 23.74 62.63
C MET A 155 -37.82 24.13 61.14
N GLY A 156 -38.53 23.39 60.28
CA GLY A 156 -38.54 23.63 58.85
C GLY A 156 -37.24 23.27 58.15
N GLU A 157 -36.44 22.36 58.74
CA GLU A 157 -35.14 21.92 58.23
C GLU A 157 -35.21 20.47 57.68
N PRO A 158 -35.87 20.22 56.53
CA PRO A 158 -36.18 18.87 56.06
C PRO A 158 -34.94 18.02 55.76
N ARG A 159 -33.82 18.64 55.37
CA ARG A 159 -32.56 17.90 55.15
C ARG A 159 -31.99 17.36 56.46
N LYS A 160 -32.01 18.16 57.52
CA LYS A 160 -31.56 17.73 58.85
C LYS A 160 -32.50 16.69 59.45
N ALA A 161 -33.81 16.79 59.16
CA ALA A 161 -34.77 15.74 59.51
C ALA A 161 -34.47 14.40 58.82
N ILE A 162 -34.11 14.40 57.52
CA ILE A 162 -33.69 13.18 56.82
C ILE A 162 -32.40 12.62 57.41
N LEU A 163 -31.41 13.47 57.67
CA LEU A 163 -30.15 13.05 58.31
C LEU A 163 -30.40 12.44 59.70
N ALA A 164 -31.28 13.05 60.50
CA ALA A 164 -31.69 12.50 61.79
C ALA A 164 -32.40 11.14 61.65
N ASN A 165 -33.27 10.98 60.63
CA ASN A 165 -33.89 9.68 60.34
C ASN A 165 -32.86 8.60 59.94
N LEU A 166 -31.81 8.96 59.20
CA LEU A 166 -30.73 8.03 58.85
C LEU A 166 -29.91 7.61 60.08
N TYR A 167 -29.57 8.55 60.97
CA TYR A 167 -28.93 8.22 62.24
C TYR A 167 -29.81 7.32 63.11
N LEU A 168 -31.10 7.66 63.24
CA LEU A 168 -32.05 6.85 64.00
C LEU A 168 -32.14 5.43 63.45
N ALA A 169 -32.26 5.28 62.12
CA ALA A 169 -32.27 3.97 61.46
C ALA A 169 -30.94 3.20 61.67
N GLN A 170 -29.79 3.88 61.66
CA GLN A 170 -28.50 3.27 61.96
C GLN A 170 -28.43 2.74 63.40
N TYR A 171 -28.91 3.50 64.38
CA TYR A 171 -28.93 3.06 65.78
C TYR A 171 -29.92 1.91 66.00
N GLN A 172 -31.10 1.98 65.38
CA GLN A 172 -32.06 0.89 65.39
C GLN A 172 -31.48 -0.40 64.79
N LEU A 173 -30.76 -0.29 63.66
CA LEU A 173 -30.13 -1.45 63.02
C LEU A 173 -29.04 -2.07 63.90
N LYS A 174 -28.19 -1.25 64.55
CA LYS A 174 -27.16 -1.72 65.49
C LYS A 174 -27.74 -2.49 66.68
N ASP A 175 -28.94 -2.10 67.12
CA ASP A 175 -29.68 -2.79 68.19
C ASP A 175 -30.55 -3.96 67.68
N GLY A 176 -30.39 -4.36 66.40
CA GLY A 176 -31.12 -5.46 65.79
C GLY A 176 -32.60 -5.17 65.50
N LYS A 177 -33.01 -3.90 65.53
CA LYS A 177 -34.39 -3.42 65.30
C LYS A 177 -34.63 -3.06 63.83
N LEU A 178 -34.51 -4.06 62.95
CA LEU A 178 -34.66 -3.89 61.50
C LEU A 178 -36.06 -3.34 61.09
N PRO A 179 -37.19 -3.85 61.60
CA PRO A 179 -38.51 -3.34 61.23
C PRO A 179 -38.70 -1.85 61.57
N GLU A 180 -38.15 -1.43 62.72
CA GLU A 180 -38.18 -0.04 63.17
C GLU A 180 -37.31 0.85 62.28
N ALA A 181 -36.12 0.40 61.90
CA ALA A 181 -35.26 1.10 60.95
C ALA A 181 -35.93 1.31 59.59
N ILE A 182 -36.60 0.27 59.06
CA ILE A 182 -37.39 0.36 57.82
C ILE A 182 -38.52 1.40 57.97
N ARG A 183 -39.28 1.33 59.06
CA ARG A 183 -40.40 2.25 59.31
C ARG A 183 -39.94 3.71 59.43
N THR A 184 -38.81 3.93 60.10
CA THR A 184 -38.17 5.25 60.22
C THR A 184 -37.86 5.83 58.84
N LEU A 185 -37.21 5.05 57.96
CA LEU A 185 -36.88 5.51 56.61
C LEU A 185 -38.11 5.61 55.69
N GLU A 186 -39.09 4.72 55.80
CA GLU A 186 -40.38 4.85 55.09
C GLU A 186 -41.07 6.19 55.44
N LYS A 187 -41.06 6.60 56.71
CA LYS A 187 -41.59 7.91 57.14
C LYS A 187 -40.82 9.06 56.47
N SER A 188 -39.50 8.94 56.35
CA SER A 188 -38.67 9.97 55.72
C SER A 188 -38.95 10.18 54.22
N GLN A 189 -39.58 9.22 53.54
CA GLN A 189 -39.96 9.37 52.12
C GLN A 189 -41.04 10.43 51.87
N GLN A 190 -41.71 10.91 52.92
CA GLN A 190 -42.68 12.00 52.82
C GLN A 190 -42.00 13.31 52.37
N PHE A 191 -40.69 13.45 52.62
CA PHE A 191 -39.86 14.56 52.12
C PHE A 191 -39.44 14.31 50.67
N LYS A 192 -40.43 14.36 49.75
CA LYS A 192 -40.32 13.99 48.33
C LYS A 192 -39.16 14.65 47.55
N SER A 193 -38.51 15.68 48.08
CA SER A 193 -37.62 16.56 47.32
C SER A 193 -36.12 16.40 47.56
N PHE A 194 -35.62 15.62 48.54
CA PHE A 194 -34.23 15.87 48.99
C PHE A 194 -33.25 14.72 49.25
N CYS A 195 -33.58 13.42 49.21
CA CYS A 195 -32.51 12.43 49.45
C CYS A 195 -32.70 11.06 48.80
N LEU A 196 -32.13 10.91 47.60
CA LEU A 196 -31.95 9.63 46.91
C LEU A 196 -31.16 8.61 47.76
N GLN A 197 -30.22 9.07 48.58
CA GLN A 197 -29.46 8.18 49.45
C GLN A 197 -30.35 7.48 50.49
N SER A 198 -31.38 8.15 51.01
CA SER A 198 -32.33 7.52 51.92
C SER A 198 -33.13 6.40 51.25
N ASP A 199 -33.53 6.59 49.99
CA ASP A 199 -34.21 5.56 49.21
C ASP A 199 -33.30 4.37 48.92
N LEU A 200 -32.03 4.61 48.54
CA LEU A 200 -31.05 3.54 48.27
C LEU A 200 -30.78 2.69 49.52
N VAL A 201 -30.69 3.32 50.69
CA VAL A 201 -30.56 2.61 51.96
C VAL A 201 -31.82 1.80 52.27
N LEU A 202 -32.99 2.41 52.13
CA LEU A 202 -34.26 1.73 52.39
C LEU A 202 -34.47 0.54 51.45
N MET A 203 -34.07 0.64 50.17
CA MET A 203 -34.05 -0.48 49.24
C MET A 203 -33.21 -1.65 49.77
N LYS A 204 -32.00 -1.39 50.27
CA LYS A 204 -31.12 -2.42 50.86
C LYS A 204 -31.74 -3.04 52.11
N LEU A 205 -32.38 -2.22 52.96
CA LEU A 205 -33.09 -2.73 54.13
C LEU A 205 -34.29 -3.60 53.75
N PHE A 206 -35.06 -3.25 52.72
CA PHE A 206 -36.13 -4.10 52.21
C PHE A 206 -35.59 -5.44 51.68
N GLN A 207 -34.49 -5.43 50.93
CA GLN A 207 -33.82 -6.66 50.48
C GLN A 207 -33.33 -7.51 51.67
N PHE A 208 -32.79 -6.87 52.72
CA PHE A 208 -32.37 -7.55 53.93
C PHE A 208 -33.55 -8.17 54.69
N ALA A 209 -34.70 -7.50 54.71
CA ALA A 209 -35.95 -8.00 55.28
C ALA A 209 -36.70 -9.00 54.39
N ASN A 210 -36.14 -9.41 53.24
CA ASN A 210 -36.81 -10.24 52.21
C ASN A 210 -38.13 -9.64 51.70
N GLN A 211 -38.23 -8.30 51.66
CA GLN A 211 -39.34 -7.55 51.07
C GLN A 211 -38.99 -7.11 49.63
N ASP A 212 -38.58 -8.05 48.79
CA ASP A 212 -37.99 -7.78 47.47
C ASP A 212 -38.91 -6.98 46.54
N GLU A 213 -40.22 -7.22 46.58
CA GLU A 213 -41.17 -6.45 45.77
C GLU A 213 -41.26 -4.97 46.20
N LYS A 214 -41.18 -4.68 47.50
CA LYS A 214 -41.12 -3.29 47.97
C LYS A 214 -39.80 -2.63 47.59
N ALA A 215 -38.69 -3.36 47.74
CA ALA A 215 -37.38 -2.89 47.29
C ALA A 215 -37.41 -2.53 45.79
N LYS A 216 -38.02 -3.40 44.98
CA LYS A 216 -38.15 -3.23 43.53
C LYS A 216 -39.02 -2.02 43.17
N GLN A 217 -40.20 -1.90 43.76
CA GLN A 217 -41.10 -0.76 43.53
C GLN A 217 -40.43 0.57 43.90
N LEU A 218 -39.71 0.59 45.03
CA LEU A 218 -38.97 1.76 45.45
C LEU A 218 -37.83 2.07 44.45
N ALA A 219 -37.06 1.07 44.04
CA ALA A 219 -35.99 1.23 43.07
C ALA A 219 -36.46 1.85 41.75
N ILE A 220 -37.60 1.37 41.23
CA ILE A 220 -38.20 1.89 40.00
C ILE A 220 -38.62 3.36 40.18
N LYS A 221 -39.28 3.68 41.30
CA LYS A 221 -39.71 5.05 41.62
C LYS A 221 -38.51 6.00 41.77
N SER A 222 -37.47 5.57 42.46
CA SER A 222 -36.25 6.36 42.66
C SER A 222 -35.51 6.53 41.33
N ALA A 223 -35.34 5.49 40.52
CA ALA A 223 -34.71 5.58 39.20
C ALA A 223 -35.47 6.53 38.25
N ALA A 224 -36.81 6.53 38.27
CA ALA A 224 -37.64 7.45 37.49
C ALA A 224 -37.55 8.91 37.98
N THR A 225 -37.29 9.11 39.27
CA THR A 225 -37.05 10.45 39.83
C THR A 225 -35.63 10.93 39.48
N MET A 226 -34.64 10.04 39.62
CA MET A 226 -33.24 10.29 39.26
C MET A 226 -33.07 10.61 37.80
N SER A 227 -33.82 9.96 36.90
CA SER A 227 -33.71 10.25 35.46
C SER A 227 -34.01 11.70 35.11
N LYS A 228 -34.69 12.45 35.99
CA LYS A 228 -34.95 13.89 35.83
C LYS A 228 -33.87 14.79 36.45
N GLN A 229 -33.09 14.28 37.40
CA GLN A 229 -32.12 15.04 38.19
C GLN A 229 -30.67 14.71 37.82
N ASN A 230 -30.32 13.42 37.83
CA ASN A 230 -28.99 12.90 37.50
C ASN A 230 -29.12 11.63 36.65
N ARG A 231 -28.80 11.79 35.37
CA ARG A 231 -28.94 10.75 34.34
C ARG A 231 -28.05 9.54 34.59
N ASP A 232 -26.78 9.74 34.96
CA ASP A 232 -25.79 8.66 35.07
C ASP A 232 -26.06 7.74 36.26
N GLU A 233 -26.49 8.32 37.37
CA GLU A 233 -26.90 7.55 38.55
C GLU A 233 -28.19 6.76 38.26
N ALA A 234 -29.15 7.34 37.52
CA ALA A 234 -30.35 6.63 37.10
C ALA A 234 -30.01 5.41 36.22
N ILE A 235 -29.09 5.56 35.26
CA ILE A 235 -28.58 4.45 34.41
C ILE A 235 -27.99 3.35 35.29
N THR A 236 -27.16 3.71 36.27
CA THR A 236 -26.51 2.76 37.18
C THR A 236 -27.56 1.98 37.99
N LEU A 237 -28.56 2.68 38.52
CA LEU A 237 -29.65 2.07 39.29
C LEU A 237 -30.50 1.15 38.43
N TYR A 238 -30.92 1.55 37.22
CA TYR A 238 -31.66 0.67 36.29
C TYR A 238 -30.86 -0.58 35.93
N LYS A 239 -29.55 -0.45 35.66
CA LYS A 239 -28.68 -1.60 35.39
C LYS A 239 -28.59 -2.54 36.59
N GLN A 240 -28.56 -2.01 37.81
CA GLN A 240 -28.58 -2.81 39.04
C GLN A 240 -29.93 -3.53 39.23
N ILE A 241 -31.06 -2.86 38.99
CA ILE A 241 -32.39 -3.48 39.09
C ILE A 241 -32.51 -4.63 38.07
N LEU A 242 -32.11 -4.39 36.82
CA LEU A 242 -32.16 -5.39 35.75
C LEU A 242 -31.18 -6.55 35.93
N SER A 243 -30.08 -6.37 36.66
CA SER A 243 -29.15 -7.47 36.97
C SER A 243 -29.69 -8.39 38.06
N GLN A 244 -30.49 -7.84 38.98
CA GLN A 244 -31.17 -8.61 40.03
C GLN A 244 -32.45 -9.28 39.48
N ASN A 245 -33.19 -8.58 38.61
CA ASN A 245 -34.46 -9.04 38.06
C ASN A 245 -34.53 -8.78 36.55
N PRO A 246 -33.98 -9.68 35.72
CA PRO A 246 -33.96 -9.51 34.26
C PRO A 246 -35.35 -9.49 33.59
N ASN A 247 -36.38 -10.02 34.25
CA ASN A 247 -37.74 -10.13 33.70
C ASN A 247 -38.58 -8.84 33.87
N GLN A 248 -37.97 -7.73 34.31
CA GLN A 248 -38.63 -6.44 34.45
C GLN A 248 -38.62 -5.68 33.12
N PHE A 249 -39.40 -6.18 32.15
CA PHE A 249 -39.32 -5.76 30.76
C PHE A 249 -39.57 -4.26 30.54
N ASP A 250 -40.48 -3.64 31.31
CA ASP A 250 -40.79 -2.20 31.24
C ASP A 250 -39.58 -1.28 31.53
N LEU A 251 -38.53 -1.82 32.18
CA LEU A 251 -37.33 -1.06 32.54
C LEU A 251 -36.31 -0.99 31.39
N TYR A 252 -36.32 -1.92 30.44
CA TYR A 252 -35.40 -1.88 29.30
C TYR A 252 -35.61 -0.66 28.40
N PRO A 253 -36.85 -0.28 28.01
CA PRO A 253 -37.10 0.96 27.27
C PRO A 253 -36.73 2.20 28.08
N CYS A 254 -36.99 2.19 29.40
CA CYS A 254 -36.62 3.30 30.28
C CYS A 254 -35.10 3.51 30.32
N LEU A 255 -34.33 2.43 30.49
CA LEU A 255 -32.87 2.46 30.46
C LEU A 255 -32.34 2.86 29.08
N ALA A 256 -32.90 2.31 27.99
CA ALA A 256 -32.48 2.64 26.63
C ALA A 256 -32.69 4.12 26.29
N ARG A 257 -33.77 4.76 26.77
CA ARG A 257 -33.96 6.22 26.62
C ARG A 257 -32.90 7.05 27.33
N LEU A 258 -32.34 6.52 28.43
CA LEU A 258 -31.30 7.20 29.22
C LEU A 258 -29.89 6.97 28.70
N VAL A 259 -29.63 6.00 27.83
CA VAL A 259 -28.30 5.84 27.24
C VAL A 259 -28.15 6.80 26.06
N ASP A 260 -26.99 7.40 25.82
CA ASP A 260 -26.80 8.29 24.66
C ASP A 260 -26.40 7.52 23.40
N ASN A 261 -25.44 6.60 23.55
CA ASN A 261 -24.85 5.85 22.45
C ASN A 261 -25.90 4.92 21.80
N PRO A 262 -26.23 5.09 20.50
CA PRO A 262 -27.20 4.24 19.80
C PRO A 262 -26.88 2.74 19.87
N GLN A 263 -25.61 2.36 19.83
CA GLN A 263 -25.21 0.95 19.93
C GLN A 263 -25.50 0.39 21.32
N GLU A 264 -25.23 1.16 22.38
CA GLU A 264 -25.56 0.74 23.74
C GLU A 264 -27.09 0.70 23.97
N LYS A 265 -27.86 1.61 23.35
CA LYS A 265 -29.33 1.53 23.34
C LYS A 265 -29.82 0.22 22.75
N ALA A 266 -29.31 -0.12 21.56
CA ALA A 266 -29.63 -1.37 20.89
C ALA A 266 -29.25 -2.56 21.77
N GLN A 267 -28.05 -2.58 22.37
CA GLN A 267 -27.61 -3.64 23.27
C GLN A 267 -28.51 -3.81 24.50
N VAL A 268 -28.96 -2.72 25.11
CA VAL A 268 -29.91 -2.78 26.24
C VAL A 268 -31.20 -3.44 25.80
N LEU A 269 -31.78 -3.00 24.68
CA LEU A 269 -33.04 -3.55 24.15
C LEU A 269 -32.89 -5.02 23.73
N LEU A 270 -31.79 -5.38 23.07
CA LEU A 270 -31.47 -6.76 22.69
C LEU A 270 -31.27 -7.67 23.90
N LYS A 271 -30.69 -7.15 24.99
CA LYS A 271 -30.65 -7.89 26.26
C LYS A 271 -32.06 -8.15 26.79
N GLY A 272 -32.96 -7.17 26.68
CA GLY A 272 -34.39 -7.34 26.97
C GLY A 272 -35.02 -8.42 26.11
N ALA A 273 -34.75 -8.42 24.79
CA ALA A 273 -35.22 -9.45 23.86
C ALA A 273 -34.73 -10.86 24.24
N CYS A 274 -33.46 -11.02 24.62
CA CYS A 274 -32.93 -12.29 25.10
C CYS A 274 -33.69 -12.81 26.33
N HIS A 275 -33.93 -11.95 27.33
CA HIS A 275 -34.67 -12.37 28.52
C HIS A 275 -36.14 -12.67 28.22
N ALA A 276 -36.76 -11.96 27.27
CA ALA A 276 -38.12 -12.28 26.81
C ALA A 276 -38.17 -13.67 26.13
N VAL A 277 -37.16 -14.01 25.30
CA VAL A 277 -37.00 -15.35 24.72
C VAL A 277 -36.84 -16.42 25.80
N GLU A 278 -36.06 -16.17 26.85
CA GLU A 278 -35.89 -17.08 27.99
C GLU A 278 -37.20 -17.33 28.75
N GLN A 279 -38.14 -16.38 28.71
CA GLN A 279 -39.48 -16.51 29.27
C GLN A 279 -40.54 -16.98 28.26
N GLU A 280 -40.12 -17.36 27.04
CA GLU A 280 -40.99 -17.77 25.93
C GLU A 280 -41.98 -16.69 25.45
N ASP A 281 -41.73 -15.41 25.79
CA ASP A 281 -42.52 -14.25 25.34
C ASP A 281 -41.93 -13.70 24.02
N TYR A 282 -42.26 -14.36 22.91
CA TYR A 282 -41.68 -14.06 21.61
C TYR A 282 -42.18 -12.77 20.98
N ASP A 283 -43.38 -12.30 21.34
CA ASP A 283 -43.94 -11.07 20.79
C ASP A 283 -43.26 -9.86 21.43
N LEU A 284 -43.05 -9.89 22.75
CA LEU A 284 -42.26 -8.87 23.44
C LEU A 284 -40.79 -8.85 22.99
N ALA A 285 -40.20 -10.02 22.74
CA ALA A 285 -38.86 -10.13 22.18
C ALA A 285 -38.78 -9.50 20.77
N GLU A 286 -39.81 -9.68 19.94
CA GLU A 286 -39.91 -9.08 18.61
C GLU A 286 -40.06 -7.55 18.69
N ASP A 287 -40.85 -7.04 19.64
CA ASP A 287 -40.96 -5.60 19.91
C ASP A 287 -39.60 -5.00 20.31
N PHE A 288 -38.86 -5.66 21.20
CA PHE A 288 -37.51 -5.23 21.58
C PHE A 288 -36.52 -5.27 20.42
N CYS A 289 -36.54 -6.32 19.60
CA CYS A 289 -35.70 -6.40 18.40
C CYS A 289 -36.05 -5.32 17.38
N SER A 290 -37.34 -5.04 17.19
CA SER A 290 -37.83 -3.99 16.29
C SER A 290 -37.39 -2.61 16.75
N GLU A 291 -37.51 -2.32 18.05
CA GLU A 291 -37.05 -1.05 18.62
C GLU A 291 -35.51 -0.94 18.57
N ALA A 292 -34.78 -2.01 18.88
CA ALA A 292 -33.32 -2.04 18.80
C ALA A 292 -32.81 -1.76 17.39
N SER A 293 -33.50 -2.29 16.37
CA SER A 293 -33.11 -2.14 14.97
C SER A 293 -33.08 -0.68 14.49
N LYS A 294 -33.87 0.21 15.11
CA LYS A 294 -33.86 1.66 14.84
C LYS A 294 -32.56 2.34 15.23
N TYR A 295 -31.79 1.75 16.15
CA TYR A 295 -30.57 2.33 16.70
C TYR A 295 -29.29 1.68 16.19
N SER A 296 -29.36 0.47 15.61
CA SER A 296 -28.20 -0.27 15.13
C SER A 296 -28.41 -0.88 13.74
N GLU A 297 -28.94 -0.10 12.80
CA GLU A 297 -29.03 -0.49 11.40
C GLU A 297 -27.63 -0.90 10.89
N GLY A 298 -27.42 -2.22 10.76
CA GLY A 298 -26.24 -2.87 10.19
C GLY A 298 -25.16 -3.36 11.17
N SER A 299 -25.48 -3.59 12.45
CA SER A 299 -24.72 -4.58 13.23
C SER A 299 -25.27 -5.98 12.96
N PHE A 300 -24.46 -6.88 12.39
CA PHE A 300 -24.87 -8.27 12.16
C PHE A 300 -25.21 -9.00 13.46
N VAL A 301 -24.43 -8.74 14.51
CA VAL A 301 -24.59 -9.36 15.85
C VAL A 301 -25.95 -9.02 16.42
N ASP A 302 -26.40 -7.78 16.20
CA ASP A 302 -27.66 -7.26 16.74
C ASP A 302 -28.88 -7.90 16.08
N GLN A 303 -28.73 -8.38 14.84
CA GLN A 303 -29.81 -9.08 14.14
C GLN A 303 -29.88 -10.58 14.45
N LEU A 304 -28.88 -11.18 15.10
CA LEU A 304 -28.86 -12.62 15.42
C LEU A 304 -30.05 -13.06 16.27
N ILE A 305 -30.41 -12.27 17.30
CA ILE A 305 -31.55 -12.58 18.18
C ILE A 305 -32.86 -12.60 17.39
N SER A 306 -33.01 -11.68 16.43
CA SER A 306 -34.18 -11.67 15.56
C SER A 306 -34.24 -12.88 14.61
N PHE A 307 -33.09 -13.42 14.20
CA PHE A 307 -33.05 -14.66 13.43
C PHE A 307 -33.40 -15.88 14.28
N ASP A 308 -32.94 -15.93 15.53
CA ASP A 308 -33.33 -16.99 16.46
C ASP A 308 -34.84 -16.98 16.72
N LEU A 309 -35.44 -15.80 16.88
CA LEU A 309 -36.91 -15.64 16.97
C LEU A 309 -37.64 -16.17 15.74
N LEU A 310 -37.22 -15.77 14.54
CA LEU A 310 -37.85 -16.24 13.30
C LEU A 310 -37.66 -17.75 13.08
N LYS A 311 -36.53 -18.31 13.53
CA LYS A 311 -36.25 -19.75 13.49
C LYS A 311 -37.16 -20.52 14.45
N ILE A 312 -37.43 -19.99 15.64
CA ILE A 312 -38.40 -20.55 16.59
C ILE A 312 -39.80 -20.52 15.98
N LYS A 313 -40.21 -19.40 15.35
CA LYS A 313 -41.49 -19.25 14.64
C LYS A 313 -41.58 -20.09 13.35
N ARG A 314 -40.52 -20.80 12.94
CA ARG A 314 -40.39 -21.61 11.70
C ARG A 314 -40.77 -20.87 10.41
N ASN A 315 -40.67 -19.54 10.39
CA ASN A 315 -41.03 -18.72 9.24
C ASN A 315 -39.85 -18.56 8.27
N ILE A 316 -39.53 -19.64 7.54
CA ILE A 316 -38.38 -19.69 6.63
C ILE A 316 -38.38 -18.54 5.60
N PRO A 317 -39.51 -18.20 4.92
CA PRO A 317 -39.54 -17.08 3.97
C PRO A 317 -39.10 -15.75 4.61
N ALA A 318 -39.61 -15.43 5.79
CA ALA A 318 -39.24 -14.18 6.49
C ALA A 318 -37.76 -14.14 6.88
N ILE A 319 -37.16 -15.29 7.24
CA ILE A 319 -35.71 -15.38 7.50
C ILE A 319 -34.93 -15.07 6.21
N THR A 320 -35.33 -15.67 5.09
CA THR A 320 -34.68 -15.49 3.80
C THR A 320 -34.76 -14.02 3.35
N ASP A 321 -35.94 -13.40 3.40
CA ASP A 321 -36.14 -11.99 3.01
C ASP A 321 -35.28 -11.05 3.86
N LYS A 322 -35.24 -11.29 5.18
CA LYS A 322 -34.42 -10.49 6.09
C LYS A 322 -32.92 -10.67 5.86
N LEU A 323 -32.46 -11.90 5.61
CA LEU A 323 -31.06 -12.17 5.26
C LEU A 323 -30.69 -11.53 3.91
N LEU A 324 -31.58 -11.53 2.92
CA LEU A 324 -31.34 -10.85 1.63
C LEU A 324 -31.23 -9.33 1.80
N LEU A 325 -32.09 -8.72 2.64
CA LEU A 325 -31.98 -7.31 2.99
C LEU A 325 -30.65 -6.99 3.67
N LEU A 326 -30.22 -7.81 4.63
CA LEU A 326 -28.91 -7.67 5.28
C LEU A 326 -27.74 -7.83 4.31
N ALA A 327 -27.82 -8.79 3.39
CA ALA A 327 -26.79 -8.98 2.37
C ALA A 327 -26.62 -7.70 1.54
N LYS A 328 -27.73 -7.07 1.14
CA LYS A 328 -27.72 -5.79 0.41
C LYS A 328 -27.06 -4.68 1.24
N ILE A 329 -27.44 -4.52 2.50
CA ILE A 329 -26.85 -3.51 3.41
C ILE A 329 -25.33 -3.72 3.59
N PHE A 330 -24.88 -4.97 3.80
CA PHE A 330 -23.45 -5.25 3.98
C PHE A 330 -22.64 -5.10 2.69
N GLU A 331 -23.25 -5.37 1.54
CA GLU A 331 -22.64 -5.11 0.25
C GLU A 331 -22.43 -3.60 0.02
N GLU A 332 -23.46 -2.78 0.28
CA GLU A 332 -23.38 -1.30 0.18
C GLU A 332 -22.34 -0.70 1.13
N ARG A 333 -22.13 -1.31 2.30
CA ARG A 333 -21.13 -0.88 3.30
C ARG A 333 -19.73 -1.50 3.12
N GLY A 334 -19.55 -2.41 2.18
CA GLY A 334 -18.28 -3.10 1.97
C GLY A 334 -17.86 -4.08 3.09
N GLN A 335 -18.77 -4.49 3.98
CA GLN A 335 -18.50 -5.38 5.12
C GLN A 335 -18.41 -6.86 4.68
N SER A 336 -17.31 -7.21 4.01
CA SER A 336 -17.15 -8.52 3.33
C SER A 336 -17.21 -9.75 4.25
N ASN A 337 -16.84 -9.63 5.54
CA ASN A 337 -16.93 -10.74 6.50
C ASN A 337 -18.37 -11.03 6.92
N ASP A 338 -19.17 -10.00 7.17
CA ASP A 338 -20.57 -10.15 7.57
C ASP A 338 -21.44 -10.57 6.38
N LEU A 339 -21.17 -10.02 5.19
CA LEU A 339 -21.76 -10.47 3.94
C LEU A 339 -21.53 -11.98 3.71
N LEU A 340 -20.31 -12.46 3.96
CA LEU A 340 -19.98 -13.89 3.86
C LEU A 340 -20.78 -14.74 4.88
N ARG A 341 -21.00 -14.25 6.10
CA ARG A 341 -21.80 -14.95 7.11
C ARG A 341 -23.26 -15.05 6.68
N VAL A 342 -23.84 -13.96 6.19
CA VAL A 342 -25.21 -13.91 5.68
C VAL A 342 -25.41 -14.90 4.53
N HIS A 343 -24.54 -14.90 3.51
CA HIS A 343 -24.68 -15.84 2.40
C HIS A 343 -24.52 -17.31 2.81
N LYS A 344 -23.70 -17.61 3.83
CA LYS A 344 -23.62 -18.97 4.38
C LYS A 344 -24.91 -19.39 5.09
N MET A 345 -25.54 -18.47 5.81
CA MET A 345 -26.85 -18.75 6.43
C MET A 345 -27.92 -18.96 5.36
N LEU A 346 -27.96 -18.12 4.33
CA LEU A 346 -28.84 -18.31 3.17
C LEU A 346 -28.62 -19.68 2.51
N PHE A 347 -27.37 -20.08 2.29
CA PHE A 347 -27.03 -21.40 1.75
C PHE A 347 -27.43 -22.57 2.65
N GLN A 348 -27.38 -22.40 3.98
CA GLN A 348 -27.83 -23.42 4.94
C GLN A 348 -29.34 -23.59 4.93
N ILE A 349 -30.09 -22.51 4.71
CA ILE A 349 -31.56 -22.52 4.59
C ILE A 349 -31.96 -23.14 3.25
N GLU A 350 -31.37 -22.64 2.17
CA GLU A 350 -31.68 -23.06 0.82
C GLU A 350 -30.40 -23.27 0.03
N LYS A 351 -30.17 -24.51 -0.43
CA LYS A 351 -28.96 -24.88 -1.19
C LYS A 351 -29.06 -24.40 -2.63
N GLN A 352 -29.08 -23.08 -2.82
CA GLN A 352 -29.12 -22.44 -4.13
C GLN A 352 -27.69 -22.13 -4.66
N PRO A 353 -27.41 -22.41 -5.94
CA PRO A 353 -26.09 -22.19 -6.52
C PRO A 353 -25.64 -20.72 -6.54
N GLU A 354 -26.59 -19.78 -6.59
CA GLU A 354 -26.36 -18.34 -6.55
C GLU A 354 -25.64 -17.93 -5.26
N TYR A 355 -26.04 -18.51 -4.12
CA TYR A 355 -25.40 -18.25 -2.82
C TYR A 355 -23.97 -18.80 -2.79
N CYS A 356 -23.70 -19.97 -3.39
CA CYS A 356 -22.33 -20.46 -3.53
C CYS A 356 -21.45 -19.48 -4.31
N GLN A 357 -21.95 -18.94 -5.43
CA GLN A 357 -21.23 -17.97 -6.24
C GLN A 357 -20.92 -16.69 -5.44
N GLN A 358 -21.88 -16.20 -4.65
CA GLN A 358 -21.70 -15.05 -3.76
C GLN A 358 -20.66 -15.34 -2.66
N ILE A 359 -20.69 -16.52 -2.03
CA ILE A 359 -19.69 -16.95 -1.04
C ILE A 359 -18.29 -17.03 -1.65
N ILE A 360 -18.15 -17.59 -2.86
CA ILE A 360 -16.88 -17.66 -3.59
C ILE A 360 -16.33 -16.25 -3.88
N ASN A 361 -17.20 -15.33 -4.28
CA ASN A 361 -16.83 -13.93 -4.54
C ASN A 361 -16.40 -13.22 -3.25
N ALA A 362 -17.10 -13.45 -2.14
CA ALA A 362 -16.73 -12.91 -0.84
C ALA A 362 -15.37 -13.44 -0.35
N TYR A 363 -15.10 -14.75 -0.49
CA TYR A 363 -13.79 -15.31 -0.17
C TYR A 363 -12.66 -14.79 -1.07
N LYS A 364 -12.96 -14.47 -2.33
CA LYS A 364 -12.03 -13.79 -3.24
C LYS A 364 -11.66 -12.40 -2.70
N LYS A 365 -12.66 -11.59 -2.32
CA LYS A 365 -12.45 -10.25 -1.72
C LYS A 365 -11.65 -10.31 -0.41
N LEU A 366 -11.83 -11.38 0.37
CA LEU A 366 -11.11 -11.61 1.63
C LEU A 366 -9.72 -12.26 1.47
N HIS A 367 -9.25 -12.51 0.25
CA HIS A 367 -7.96 -13.17 -0.03
C HIS A 367 -7.76 -14.52 0.69
N LYS A 368 -8.82 -15.35 0.77
CA LYS A 368 -8.77 -16.69 1.40
C LYS A 368 -8.90 -17.81 0.34
N PRO A 369 -7.85 -18.09 -0.44
CA PRO A 369 -7.94 -19.00 -1.59
C PRO A 369 -8.31 -20.43 -1.22
N ASN A 370 -7.84 -20.95 -0.08
CA ASN A 370 -8.16 -22.33 0.33
C ASN A 370 -9.66 -22.51 0.62
N LYS A 371 -10.28 -21.53 1.29
CA LYS A 371 -11.74 -21.55 1.52
C LYS A 371 -12.52 -21.31 0.24
N GLN A 372 -12.02 -20.46 -0.65
CA GLN A 372 -12.62 -20.27 -1.96
C GLN A 372 -12.69 -21.60 -2.74
N LYS A 373 -11.63 -22.42 -2.69
CA LYS A 373 -11.55 -23.73 -3.34
C LYS A 373 -12.59 -24.71 -2.80
N GLU A 374 -12.70 -24.84 -1.48
CA GLU A 374 -13.71 -25.69 -0.84
C GLU A 374 -15.12 -25.37 -1.37
N TRP A 375 -15.45 -24.08 -1.52
CA TRP A 375 -16.75 -23.65 -2.03
C TRP A 375 -16.93 -23.85 -3.53
N TYR A 376 -15.87 -23.83 -4.34
CA TYR A 376 -15.98 -24.22 -5.76
C TYR A 376 -16.40 -25.69 -5.91
N LEU A 377 -15.86 -26.59 -5.09
CA LEU A 377 -16.23 -28.01 -5.12
C LEU A 377 -17.68 -28.24 -4.67
N ILE A 378 -18.12 -27.52 -3.63
CA ILE A 378 -19.52 -27.54 -3.18
C ILE A 378 -20.44 -27.02 -4.30
N TYR A 379 -20.08 -25.89 -4.92
CA TYR A 379 -20.86 -25.29 -5.99
C TYR A 379 -21.00 -26.23 -7.19
N LEU A 380 -19.89 -26.85 -7.62
CA LEU A 380 -19.90 -27.82 -8.71
C LEU A 380 -20.75 -29.06 -8.39
N SER A 381 -20.60 -29.63 -7.18
CA SER A 381 -21.42 -30.77 -6.76
C SER A 381 -22.92 -30.47 -6.79
N LEU A 382 -23.30 -29.23 -6.43
CA LEU A 382 -24.68 -28.77 -6.46
C LEU A 382 -25.20 -28.62 -7.91
N LEU A 383 -24.40 -28.03 -8.80
CA LEU A 383 -24.75 -27.91 -10.22
C LEU A 383 -24.90 -29.28 -10.89
N ILE A 384 -24.01 -30.23 -10.58
CA ILE A 384 -24.10 -31.63 -11.02
C ILE A 384 -25.40 -32.27 -10.52
N THR A 385 -25.73 -32.08 -9.24
CA THR A 385 -26.98 -32.62 -8.65
C THR A 385 -28.22 -32.03 -9.32
N LYS A 386 -28.19 -30.75 -9.67
CA LYS A 386 -29.25 -30.07 -10.43
C LYS A 386 -29.22 -30.34 -11.94
N LYS A 387 -28.23 -31.11 -12.44
CA LYS A 387 -28.02 -31.41 -13.86
C LYS A 387 -27.81 -30.18 -14.76
N ASP A 388 -27.28 -29.08 -14.21
CA ASP A 388 -26.92 -27.88 -14.98
C ASP A 388 -25.49 -28.02 -15.54
N TRP A 389 -25.36 -28.91 -16.53
CA TRP A 389 -24.06 -29.32 -17.10
C TRP A 389 -23.22 -28.19 -17.69
N PRO A 390 -23.79 -27.26 -18.51
CA PRO A 390 -22.99 -26.19 -19.10
C PRO A 390 -22.40 -25.25 -18.05
N LYS A 391 -23.16 -24.93 -16.99
CA LYS A 391 -22.64 -24.10 -15.90
C LYS A 391 -21.61 -24.86 -15.08
N ALA A 392 -21.84 -26.15 -14.78
CA ALA A 392 -20.88 -26.98 -14.07
C ALA A 392 -19.53 -27.02 -14.80
N GLU A 393 -19.54 -27.24 -16.11
CA GLU A 393 -18.32 -27.24 -16.94
C GLU A 393 -17.58 -25.90 -16.87
N ASN A 394 -18.29 -24.78 -17.07
CA ASN A 394 -17.69 -23.45 -17.07
C ASN A 394 -17.03 -23.12 -15.72
N ILE A 395 -17.71 -23.44 -14.62
CA ILE A 395 -17.17 -23.23 -13.27
C ILE A 395 -15.95 -24.10 -13.02
N ALA A 396 -15.97 -25.37 -13.44
CA ALA A 396 -14.84 -26.28 -13.25
C ALA A 396 -13.63 -25.82 -14.07
N LYS A 397 -13.81 -25.41 -15.33
CA LYS A 397 -12.74 -24.83 -16.16
C LYS A 397 -12.15 -23.56 -15.53
N LYS A 398 -12.99 -22.69 -14.96
CA LYS A 398 -12.54 -21.49 -14.23
C LYS A 398 -11.74 -21.84 -12.97
N ALA A 399 -12.16 -22.87 -12.25
CA ALA A 399 -11.45 -23.36 -11.06
C ALA A 399 -10.10 -24.00 -11.43
N LEU A 400 -10.06 -24.82 -12.49
CA LEU A 400 -8.84 -25.49 -12.99
C LEU A 400 -7.74 -24.50 -13.37
N LYS A 401 -8.08 -23.35 -13.98
CA LYS A 401 -7.10 -22.30 -14.32
C LYS A 401 -6.37 -21.70 -13.11
N LYS A 402 -6.93 -21.86 -11.90
CA LYS A 402 -6.40 -21.27 -10.65
C LYS A 402 -5.89 -22.31 -9.66
N ALA A 403 -6.09 -23.59 -9.93
CA ALA A 403 -5.72 -24.69 -9.04
C ALA A 403 -4.26 -25.11 -9.25
N THR A 404 -3.59 -25.51 -8.18
CA THR A 404 -2.28 -26.18 -8.27
C THR A 404 -2.45 -27.62 -8.78
N GLU A 405 -1.37 -28.28 -9.22
CA GLU A 405 -1.45 -29.64 -9.80
C GLU A 405 -2.14 -30.66 -8.87
N ALA A 406 -1.83 -30.64 -7.57
CA ALA A 406 -2.50 -31.53 -6.60
C ALA A 406 -4.01 -31.24 -6.47
N GLU A 407 -4.40 -29.97 -6.62
CA GLU A 407 -5.79 -29.51 -6.45
C GLU A 407 -6.66 -29.73 -7.68
N LYS A 408 -6.04 -30.00 -8.83
CA LYS A 408 -6.76 -30.24 -10.08
C LYS A 408 -7.50 -31.59 -10.10
N VAL A 409 -7.00 -32.59 -9.38
CA VAL A 409 -7.58 -33.95 -9.34
C VAL A 409 -9.09 -33.96 -9.03
N PRO A 410 -9.56 -33.42 -7.88
CA PRO A 410 -10.99 -33.46 -7.56
C PRO A 410 -11.86 -32.64 -8.54
N LEU A 411 -11.29 -31.64 -9.21
CA LEU A 411 -11.99 -30.86 -10.23
C LEU A 411 -12.16 -31.66 -11.54
N TYR A 412 -11.12 -32.41 -11.94
CA TYR A 412 -11.19 -33.30 -13.09
C TYR A 412 -12.14 -34.48 -12.85
N GLU A 413 -12.16 -35.06 -11.65
CA GLU A 413 -13.12 -36.12 -11.26
C GLU A 413 -14.57 -35.61 -11.36
N GLN A 414 -14.85 -34.38 -10.92
CA GLN A 414 -16.19 -33.81 -11.08
C GLN A 414 -16.52 -33.48 -12.54
N LEU A 415 -15.54 -33.05 -13.35
CA LEU A 415 -15.73 -32.87 -14.80
C LEU A 415 -15.98 -34.19 -15.53
N GLU A 416 -15.39 -35.29 -15.07
CA GLU A 416 -15.65 -36.63 -15.61
C GLU A 416 -17.14 -36.96 -15.47
N VAL A 417 -17.73 -36.69 -14.31
CA VAL A 417 -19.18 -36.87 -14.08
C VAL A 417 -20.00 -36.01 -15.06
N VAL A 418 -19.60 -34.74 -15.27
CA VAL A 418 -20.28 -33.83 -16.19
C VAL A 418 -20.21 -34.34 -17.63
N TYR A 419 -19.02 -34.68 -18.14
CA TYR A 419 -18.85 -35.11 -19.54
C TYR A 419 -19.43 -36.49 -19.82
N THR A 420 -19.47 -37.38 -18.83
CA THR A 420 -20.16 -38.68 -18.96
C THR A 420 -21.65 -38.52 -19.26
N HIS A 421 -22.29 -37.43 -18.81
CA HIS A 421 -23.73 -37.21 -18.99
C HIS A 421 -24.10 -36.18 -20.06
N TRP A 422 -23.13 -35.39 -20.56
CA TRP A 422 -23.42 -34.26 -21.46
C TRP A 422 -22.63 -34.27 -22.77
N GLU A 423 -21.29 -34.36 -22.71
CA GLU A 423 -20.42 -34.29 -23.90
C GLU A 423 -19.34 -35.37 -23.86
N GLU A 424 -19.71 -36.57 -24.30
CA GLU A 424 -18.86 -37.77 -24.18
C GLU A 424 -17.53 -37.62 -24.96
N HIS A 425 -17.55 -36.94 -26.11
CA HIS A 425 -16.35 -36.72 -26.93
C HIS A 425 -15.25 -35.90 -26.22
N ARG A 426 -15.58 -35.16 -25.15
CA ARG A 426 -14.59 -34.41 -24.35
C ARG A 426 -13.91 -35.25 -23.28
N LEU A 427 -14.44 -36.44 -22.96
CA LEU A 427 -13.84 -37.36 -21.99
C LEU A 427 -12.45 -37.80 -22.41
N GLU A 428 -12.20 -37.96 -23.71
CA GLU A 428 -10.90 -38.41 -24.21
C GLU A 428 -9.76 -37.48 -23.77
N ASN A 429 -9.93 -36.17 -23.98
CA ASN A 429 -8.94 -35.18 -23.57
C ASN A 429 -8.90 -35.05 -22.04
N LEU A 430 -10.06 -35.12 -21.37
CA LEU A 430 -10.16 -35.04 -19.91
C LEU A 430 -9.37 -36.17 -19.23
N TRP A 431 -9.57 -37.42 -19.63
CA TRP A 431 -8.87 -38.56 -19.06
C TRP A 431 -7.37 -38.53 -19.34
N SER A 432 -6.96 -38.06 -20.53
CA SER A 432 -5.54 -37.81 -20.81
C SER A 432 -4.92 -36.78 -19.87
N GLN A 433 -5.64 -35.69 -19.56
CA GLN A 433 -5.15 -34.67 -18.62
C GLN A 433 -5.14 -35.17 -17.17
N LEU A 434 -6.22 -35.86 -16.75
CA LEU A 434 -6.34 -36.45 -15.43
C LEU A 434 -5.25 -37.50 -15.17
N GLY A 435 -4.96 -38.35 -16.14
CA GLY A 435 -3.88 -39.33 -16.07
C GLY A 435 -2.50 -38.69 -15.89
N LYS A 436 -2.20 -37.59 -16.60
CA LYS A 436 -0.94 -36.84 -16.42
C LYS A 436 -0.81 -36.27 -15.00
N ILE A 437 -1.91 -35.78 -14.43
CA ILE A 437 -1.90 -35.20 -13.09
C ILE A 437 -1.73 -36.27 -12.03
N TYR A 438 -2.39 -37.43 -12.16
CA TYR A 438 -2.14 -38.56 -11.27
C TYR A 438 -0.66 -38.99 -11.29
N LEU A 439 -0.02 -39.01 -12.46
CA LEU A 439 1.43 -39.28 -12.56
C LEU A 439 2.28 -38.20 -11.88
N ALA A 440 1.97 -36.92 -12.09
CA ALA A 440 2.67 -35.82 -11.43
C ALA A 440 2.57 -35.91 -9.89
N ASN A 441 1.42 -36.36 -9.38
CA ASN A 441 1.18 -36.61 -7.96
C ASN A 441 1.71 -37.98 -7.48
N ARG A 442 2.44 -38.73 -8.31
CA ARG A 442 2.99 -40.07 -8.03
C ARG A 442 1.93 -41.14 -7.72
N GLN A 443 0.68 -40.94 -8.13
CA GLN A 443 -0.43 -41.88 -8.00
C GLN A 443 -0.50 -42.79 -9.24
N VAL A 444 0.53 -43.63 -9.43
CA VAL A 444 0.71 -44.43 -10.66
C VAL A 444 -0.42 -45.44 -10.89
N SER A 445 -1.01 -45.99 -9.82
CA SER A 445 -2.14 -46.94 -9.93
C SER A 445 -3.42 -46.29 -10.45
N GLU A 446 -3.72 -45.06 -10.03
CA GLU A 446 -4.92 -44.34 -10.49
C GLU A 446 -4.72 -43.82 -11.91
N ALA A 447 -3.51 -43.37 -12.26
CA ALA A 447 -3.16 -43.04 -13.63
C ALA A 447 -3.37 -44.23 -14.58
N GLU A 448 -2.91 -45.43 -14.20
CA GLU A 448 -3.13 -46.66 -14.97
C GLU A 448 -4.62 -46.90 -15.21
N LYS A 449 -5.47 -46.80 -14.17
CA LYS A 449 -6.92 -47.00 -14.31
C LYS A 449 -7.56 -46.01 -15.27
N VAL A 450 -7.20 -44.73 -15.19
CA VAL A 450 -7.74 -43.69 -16.07
C VAL A 450 -7.31 -43.90 -17.52
N TYR A 451 -6.02 -44.14 -17.78
CA TYR A 451 -5.56 -44.39 -19.14
C TYR A 451 -6.07 -45.71 -19.71
N ARG A 452 -6.28 -46.73 -18.88
CA ARG A 452 -6.92 -47.99 -19.29
C ARG A 452 -8.35 -47.74 -19.74
N LYS A 453 -9.16 -47.03 -18.94
CA LYS A 453 -10.52 -46.62 -19.32
C LYS A 453 -10.52 -45.83 -20.63
N ALA A 454 -9.60 -44.87 -20.77
CA ALA A 454 -9.50 -44.04 -21.96
C ALA A 454 -9.11 -44.83 -23.22
N PHE A 455 -8.16 -45.75 -23.08
CA PHE A 455 -7.73 -46.62 -24.17
C PHE A 455 -8.83 -47.60 -24.59
N GLU A 456 -9.50 -48.24 -23.63
CA GLU A 456 -10.61 -49.18 -23.90
C GLU A 456 -11.81 -48.49 -24.56
N ARG A 457 -12.05 -47.20 -24.26
CA ARG A 457 -13.18 -46.46 -24.82
C ARG A 457 -12.86 -45.85 -26.19
N PHE A 458 -11.74 -45.14 -26.32
CA PHE A 458 -11.44 -44.31 -27.50
C PHE A 458 -10.42 -44.94 -28.45
N HIS A 459 -9.66 -45.94 -28.00
CA HIS A 459 -8.60 -46.57 -28.77
C HIS A 459 -7.61 -45.55 -29.35
N GLY A 460 -7.39 -44.42 -28.67
CA GLY A 460 -6.53 -43.34 -29.13
C GLY A 460 -5.04 -43.65 -28.93
N PHE A 461 -4.21 -43.21 -29.88
CA PHE A 461 -2.77 -43.48 -29.88
C PHE A 461 -2.07 -42.92 -28.63
N ASP A 462 -2.36 -41.69 -28.24
CA ASP A 462 -1.66 -41.02 -27.13
C ASP A 462 -1.97 -41.68 -25.78
N GLN A 463 -3.22 -42.14 -25.61
CA GLN A 463 -3.68 -42.87 -24.43
C GLN A 463 -3.04 -44.26 -24.37
N ALA A 464 -2.93 -44.93 -25.52
CA ALA A 464 -2.23 -46.21 -25.64
C ALA A 464 -0.75 -46.07 -25.23
N MET A 465 -0.05 -45.05 -25.74
CA MET A 465 1.34 -44.76 -25.41
C MET A 465 1.52 -44.48 -23.91
N ALA A 466 0.66 -43.64 -23.33
CA ALA A 466 0.73 -43.32 -21.91
C ALA A 466 0.44 -44.54 -21.02
N LEU A 467 -0.55 -45.35 -21.36
CA LEU A 467 -0.85 -46.60 -20.65
C LEU A 467 0.33 -47.57 -20.71
N ALA A 468 0.91 -47.76 -21.90
CA ALA A 468 2.05 -48.63 -22.11
C ALA A 468 3.29 -48.18 -21.32
N ASP A 469 3.60 -46.88 -21.33
CA ASP A 469 4.68 -46.30 -20.52
C ASP A 469 4.46 -46.62 -19.03
N ILE A 470 3.24 -46.41 -18.51
CA ILE A 470 2.92 -46.67 -17.09
C ILE A 470 3.07 -48.15 -16.74
N LEU A 471 2.56 -49.04 -17.57
CA LEU A 471 2.66 -50.48 -17.35
C LEU A 471 4.12 -50.94 -17.31
N CYS A 472 4.97 -50.42 -18.19
CA CYS A 472 6.41 -50.72 -18.19
C CYS A 472 7.11 -50.16 -16.94
N HIS A 473 6.77 -48.93 -16.52
CA HIS A 473 7.32 -48.37 -15.27
C HIS A 473 6.93 -49.18 -14.03
N GLN A 474 5.77 -49.83 -14.04
CA GLN A 474 5.34 -50.75 -12.99
C GLN A 474 5.95 -52.16 -13.12
N GLY A 475 6.80 -52.42 -14.12
CA GLY A 475 7.40 -53.73 -14.39
C GLY A 475 6.50 -54.72 -15.13
N LYS A 476 5.29 -54.32 -15.55
CA LYS A 476 4.37 -55.13 -16.37
C LYS A 476 4.75 -55.07 -17.86
N ASN A 477 6.02 -55.32 -18.17
CA ASN A 477 6.62 -55.09 -19.50
C ASN A 477 5.86 -55.80 -20.63
N LYS A 478 5.44 -57.06 -20.42
CA LYS A 478 4.66 -57.81 -21.42
C LYS A 478 3.37 -57.11 -21.82
N GLN A 479 2.60 -56.60 -20.85
CA GLN A 479 1.35 -55.88 -21.12
C GLN A 479 1.63 -54.53 -21.79
N GLY A 480 2.66 -53.82 -21.36
CA GLY A 480 3.05 -52.55 -21.98
C GLY A 480 3.47 -52.71 -23.44
N ILE A 481 4.25 -53.75 -23.76
CA ILE A 481 4.65 -54.08 -25.13
C ILE A 481 3.43 -54.42 -26.00
N GLU A 482 2.47 -55.18 -25.47
CA GLU A 482 1.23 -55.50 -26.21
C GLU A 482 0.44 -54.23 -26.55
N ILE A 483 0.37 -53.26 -25.65
CA ILE A 483 -0.31 -51.98 -25.89
C ILE A 483 0.49 -51.12 -26.90
N TYR A 484 1.82 -51.05 -26.80
CA TYR A 484 2.64 -50.37 -27.82
C TYR A 484 2.49 -50.99 -29.20
N TYR A 485 2.37 -52.32 -29.27
CA TYR A 485 2.13 -53.02 -30.51
C TYR A 485 0.78 -52.63 -31.11
N LYS A 486 -0.30 -52.60 -30.31
CA LYS A 486 -1.62 -52.11 -30.76
C LYS A 486 -1.55 -50.66 -31.24
N ALA A 487 -0.84 -49.78 -30.53
CA ALA A 487 -0.61 -48.39 -30.94
C ALA A 487 0.18 -48.31 -32.27
N SER A 488 1.15 -49.21 -32.49
CA SER A 488 1.91 -49.29 -33.74
C SER A 488 1.03 -49.64 -34.94
N LEU A 489 0.07 -50.56 -34.77
CA LEU A 489 -0.88 -50.93 -35.82
C LEU A 489 -1.78 -49.75 -36.18
N GLN A 490 -2.27 -49.02 -35.17
CA GLN A 490 -3.06 -47.82 -35.39
C GLN A 490 -2.26 -46.71 -36.10
N ALA A 491 -1.00 -46.49 -35.71
CA ALA A 491 -0.13 -45.52 -36.38
C ALA A 491 0.11 -45.89 -37.86
N LEU A 492 0.27 -47.19 -38.15
CA LEU A 492 0.40 -47.70 -39.50
C LEU A 492 -0.87 -47.49 -40.33
N GLU A 493 -2.04 -47.76 -39.75
CA GLU A 493 -3.35 -47.54 -40.39
C GLU A 493 -3.55 -46.06 -40.78
N HIS A 494 -3.13 -45.13 -39.92
CA HIS A 494 -3.18 -43.69 -40.18
C HIS A 494 -2.01 -43.16 -41.02
N LYS A 495 -1.08 -44.04 -41.43
CA LYS A 495 0.15 -43.69 -42.18
C LYS A 495 1.03 -42.66 -41.47
N ASP A 496 0.99 -42.61 -40.14
CA ASP A 496 1.82 -41.72 -39.31
C ASP A 496 3.15 -42.41 -38.96
N LEU A 497 4.14 -42.22 -39.83
CA LEU A 497 5.45 -42.85 -39.72
C LEU A 497 6.24 -42.40 -38.48
N SER A 498 6.00 -41.17 -37.99
CA SER A 498 6.65 -40.66 -36.79
C SER A 498 6.17 -41.41 -35.54
N LYS A 499 4.84 -41.59 -35.42
CA LYS A 499 4.24 -42.40 -34.35
C LYS A 499 4.66 -43.87 -34.42
N LEU A 500 4.68 -44.44 -35.62
CA LEU A 500 5.14 -45.81 -35.85
C LEU A 500 6.60 -46.02 -35.43
N THR A 501 7.47 -45.04 -35.74
CA THR A 501 8.88 -45.04 -35.31
C THR A 501 9.00 -45.01 -33.80
N LEU A 502 8.20 -44.16 -33.14
CA LEU A 502 8.20 -44.02 -31.69
C LEU A 502 7.81 -45.34 -30.99
N CYS A 503 6.74 -46.00 -31.44
CA CYS A 503 6.33 -47.30 -30.90
C CYS A 503 7.43 -48.35 -31.06
N ASN A 504 7.99 -48.48 -32.27
CA ASN A 504 9.06 -49.46 -32.54
C ASN A 504 10.31 -49.22 -31.68
N ARG A 505 10.68 -47.95 -31.47
CA ARG A 505 11.81 -47.57 -30.60
C ARG A 505 11.54 -47.94 -29.15
N LYS A 506 10.33 -47.65 -28.64
CA LYS A 506 9.93 -47.98 -27.26
C LYS A 506 9.93 -49.49 -27.03
N ILE A 507 9.31 -50.26 -27.93
CA ILE A 507 9.30 -51.73 -27.87
C ILE A 507 10.73 -52.27 -27.85
N LYS A 508 11.59 -51.87 -28.81
CA LYS A 508 13.00 -52.31 -28.85
C LYS A 508 13.81 -51.92 -27.62
N THR A 509 13.46 -50.84 -26.94
CA THR A 509 14.17 -50.39 -25.72
C THR A 509 13.85 -51.30 -24.54
N ILE A 510 12.58 -51.74 -24.43
CA ILE A 510 12.11 -52.60 -23.34
C ILE A 510 12.42 -54.08 -23.63
N ASP A 511 12.32 -54.48 -24.89
CA ASP A 511 12.52 -55.85 -25.36
C ASP A 511 13.31 -55.87 -26.67
N PRO A 512 14.66 -55.73 -26.60
CA PRO A 512 15.51 -55.64 -27.79
C PRO A 512 15.48 -56.89 -28.67
N HIS A 513 15.15 -58.03 -28.08
CA HIS A 513 15.16 -59.34 -28.75
C HIS A 513 13.75 -59.80 -29.14
N PHE A 514 12.72 -59.01 -28.81
CA PHE A 514 11.31 -59.31 -29.08
C PHE A 514 10.85 -60.64 -28.46
N GLU A 515 11.30 -60.94 -27.24
CA GLU A 515 10.97 -62.16 -26.50
C GLU A 515 9.54 -62.15 -25.92
N HIS A 516 8.96 -60.97 -25.71
CA HIS A 516 7.66 -60.78 -25.07
C HIS A 516 6.49 -60.66 -26.06
N VAL A 517 6.78 -60.62 -27.37
CA VAL A 517 5.79 -60.61 -28.46
C VAL A 517 5.70 -61.98 -29.12
N ASP A 518 4.54 -62.32 -29.66
CA ASP A 518 4.41 -63.57 -30.42
C ASP A 518 5.13 -63.49 -31.79
N VAL A 519 5.29 -64.64 -32.45
CA VAL A 519 6.01 -64.76 -33.72
C VAL A 519 5.40 -63.87 -34.81
N ASN A 520 4.07 -63.74 -34.87
CA ASN A 520 3.39 -62.93 -35.88
C ASN A 520 3.59 -61.43 -35.60
N GLN A 521 3.45 -61.03 -34.33
CA GLN A 521 3.72 -59.66 -33.88
C GLN A 521 5.16 -59.24 -34.16
N ARG A 522 6.12 -60.14 -33.89
CA ARG A 522 7.54 -59.94 -34.20
C ARG A 522 7.75 -59.72 -35.70
N MET A 523 7.14 -60.55 -36.55
CA MET A 523 7.21 -60.37 -38.00
C MET A 523 6.65 -59.02 -38.44
N HIS A 524 5.49 -58.60 -37.90
CA HIS A 524 4.93 -57.28 -38.20
C HIS A 524 5.86 -56.13 -37.79
N LEU A 525 6.44 -56.17 -36.59
CA LEU A 525 7.37 -55.14 -36.11
C LEU A 525 8.64 -55.07 -36.96
N LEU A 526 9.16 -56.22 -37.42
CA LEU A 526 10.29 -56.27 -38.35
C LEU A 526 9.92 -55.64 -39.70
N SER A 527 8.75 -55.98 -40.26
CA SER A 527 8.27 -55.36 -41.51
C SER A 527 8.06 -53.85 -41.37
N GLN A 528 7.47 -53.40 -40.26
CA GLN A 528 7.31 -51.97 -39.96
C GLN A 528 8.66 -51.26 -39.87
N ALA A 529 9.67 -51.88 -39.24
CA ALA A 529 11.01 -51.33 -39.16
C ALA A 529 11.64 -51.14 -40.55
N SER A 530 11.45 -52.09 -41.47
CA SER A 530 11.89 -51.95 -42.87
C SER A 530 11.15 -50.80 -43.58
N ILE A 531 9.83 -50.68 -43.41
CA ILE A 531 9.05 -49.57 -43.99
C ILE A 531 9.60 -48.21 -43.52
N LEU A 532 9.92 -48.09 -42.23
CA LEU A 532 10.48 -46.86 -41.67
C LEU A 532 11.86 -46.53 -42.25
N GLN A 533 12.72 -47.53 -42.45
CA GLN A 533 14.03 -47.34 -43.09
C GLN A 533 13.88 -46.81 -44.51
N TYR A 534 12.96 -47.37 -45.31
CA TYR A 534 12.70 -46.88 -46.67
C TYR A 534 12.12 -45.48 -46.67
N ALA A 535 11.21 -45.15 -45.75
CA ALA A 535 10.64 -43.82 -45.65
C ALA A 535 11.68 -42.76 -45.25
N GLN A 536 12.59 -43.08 -44.33
CA GLN A 536 13.69 -42.19 -43.96
C GLN A 536 14.62 -41.94 -45.15
N ALA A 537 15.01 -42.99 -45.88
CA ALA A 537 15.84 -42.86 -47.08
C ALA A 537 15.18 -41.97 -48.15
N LEU A 538 13.85 -42.07 -48.30
CA LEU A 538 13.07 -41.22 -49.20
C LEU A 538 13.06 -39.75 -48.74
N GLN A 539 12.86 -39.49 -47.44
CA GLN A 539 12.88 -38.13 -46.89
C GLN A 539 14.26 -37.48 -47.02
N GLU A 540 15.34 -38.22 -46.78
CA GLU A 540 16.72 -37.74 -46.98
C GLU A 540 16.98 -37.39 -48.44
N ALA A 541 16.47 -38.20 -49.39
CA ALA A 541 16.55 -37.88 -50.81
C ALA A 541 15.77 -36.60 -51.16
N GLN A 542 14.57 -36.42 -50.63
CA GLN A 542 13.76 -35.22 -50.85
C GLN A 542 14.38 -33.96 -50.24
N GLN A 543 14.97 -34.06 -49.05
CA GLN A 543 15.69 -32.95 -48.43
C GLN A 543 16.93 -32.54 -49.24
N LYS A 544 17.67 -33.51 -49.80
CA LYS A 544 18.79 -33.24 -50.70
C LYS A 544 18.31 -32.50 -51.95
N ILE A 545 17.20 -32.92 -52.55
CA ILE A 545 16.59 -32.24 -53.70
C ILE A 545 16.20 -30.79 -53.34
N ALA A 546 15.47 -30.59 -52.24
CA ALA A 546 15.04 -29.26 -51.79
C ALA A 546 16.22 -28.35 -51.40
N ALA A 547 17.30 -28.90 -50.83
CA ALA A 547 18.51 -28.16 -50.53
C ALA A 547 19.19 -27.65 -51.80
N ILE A 548 19.28 -28.51 -52.82
CA ILE A 548 19.81 -28.14 -54.15
C ILE A 548 18.92 -27.07 -54.80
N GLU A 549 17.60 -27.19 -54.72
CA GLU A 549 16.66 -26.19 -55.26
C GLU A 549 16.78 -24.85 -54.53
N LYS A 550 16.94 -24.87 -53.20
CA LYS A 550 17.17 -23.66 -52.40
C LYS A 550 18.52 -23.02 -52.72
N GLU A 551 19.57 -23.82 -52.89
CA GLU A 551 20.89 -23.32 -53.28
C GLU A 551 20.84 -22.66 -54.65
N LYS A 552 20.13 -23.27 -55.61
CA LYS A 552 19.86 -22.68 -56.93
C LYS A 552 19.13 -21.33 -56.81
N LEU A 553 18.07 -21.26 -56.00
CA LEU A 553 17.30 -20.02 -55.81
C LEU A 553 18.15 -18.92 -55.12
N MET A 554 18.93 -19.28 -54.10
CA MET A 554 19.85 -18.36 -53.44
C MET A 554 20.89 -17.81 -54.42
N LEU A 555 21.40 -18.67 -55.32
CA LEU A 555 22.33 -18.25 -56.36
C LEU A 555 21.65 -17.25 -57.33
N GLU A 556 20.45 -17.56 -57.78
CA GLU A 556 19.65 -16.67 -58.66
C GLU A 556 19.36 -15.32 -57.99
N GLU A 557 19.00 -15.31 -56.71
CA GLU A 557 18.79 -14.09 -55.93
C GLU A 557 20.09 -13.30 -55.73
N THR A 558 21.21 -13.95 -55.43
CA THR A 558 22.51 -13.25 -55.31
C THR A 558 22.94 -12.60 -56.61
N VAL A 559 22.74 -13.27 -57.75
CA VAL A 559 23.01 -12.70 -59.08
C VAL A 559 22.12 -11.48 -59.35
N GLN A 560 20.84 -11.53 -58.99
CA GLN A 560 19.93 -10.39 -59.13
C GLN A 560 20.26 -9.24 -58.16
N LEU A 561 20.68 -9.54 -56.94
CA LEU A 561 21.07 -8.57 -55.92
C LEU A 561 22.36 -7.84 -56.32
N GLU A 562 23.35 -8.55 -56.85
CA GLU A 562 24.59 -7.96 -57.37
C GLU A 562 24.31 -7.04 -58.57
N ALA A 563 23.39 -7.42 -59.46
CA ALA A 563 22.97 -6.56 -60.56
C ALA A 563 22.30 -5.27 -60.07
N ARG A 564 21.43 -5.34 -59.05
CA ARG A 564 20.80 -4.15 -58.43
C ARG A 564 21.82 -3.28 -57.69
N ARG A 565 22.74 -3.90 -56.96
CA ARG A 565 23.78 -3.19 -56.20
C ARG A 565 24.69 -2.36 -57.11
N ARG A 566 25.02 -2.84 -58.30
CA ARG A 566 25.79 -2.05 -59.29
C ARG A 566 25.04 -0.81 -59.78
N ILE A 567 23.72 -0.93 -59.97
CA ILE A 567 22.85 0.20 -60.37
C ILE A 567 22.76 1.22 -59.21
N ASP A 568 22.58 0.75 -57.98
CA ASP A 568 22.49 1.61 -56.80
C ASP A 568 23.82 2.31 -56.48
N GLU A 569 24.96 1.64 -56.69
CA GLU A 569 26.31 2.22 -56.50
C GLU A 569 26.60 3.34 -57.51
N GLU A 570 26.20 3.21 -58.77
CA GLU A 570 26.30 4.27 -59.78
C GLU A 570 25.38 5.47 -59.47
N GLU A 571 24.15 5.20 -58.98
CA GLU A 571 23.21 6.25 -58.59
C GLU A 571 23.67 7.01 -57.33
N GLN A 572 24.26 6.31 -56.35
CA GLN A 572 24.84 6.93 -55.15
C GLN A 572 26.06 7.79 -55.47
N LEU A 573 26.94 7.33 -56.36
CA LEU A 573 28.13 8.10 -56.75
C LEU A 573 27.71 9.43 -57.41
N THR A 574 26.67 9.40 -58.24
CA THR A 574 26.11 10.59 -58.88
C THR A 574 25.49 11.56 -57.86
N LYS A 575 24.77 11.05 -56.86
CA LYS A 575 24.18 11.87 -55.77
C LYS A 575 25.24 12.54 -54.90
N ILE A 576 26.35 11.86 -54.61
CA ILE A 576 27.46 12.40 -53.80
C ILE A 576 28.16 13.57 -54.52
N THR A 577 28.39 13.46 -55.84
CA THR A 577 29.01 14.54 -56.62
C THR A 577 28.15 15.80 -56.66
N VAL A 578 26.83 15.65 -56.85
CA VAL A 578 25.89 16.79 -56.85
C VAL A 578 25.84 17.46 -55.47
N LEU A 579 25.77 16.67 -54.37
CA LEU A 579 25.78 17.18 -53.00
C LEU A 579 27.06 17.95 -52.64
N GLN A 580 28.23 17.47 -53.07
CA GLN A 580 29.50 18.17 -52.83
C GLN A 580 29.58 19.50 -53.56
N GLN A 581 28.99 19.60 -54.76
CA GLN A 581 28.94 20.84 -55.53
C GLN A 581 28.01 21.88 -54.87
N THR A 582 26.80 21.47 -54.47
CA THR A 582 25.84 22.35 -53.78
C THR A 582 26.38 22.88 -52.45
N ARG A 583 27.02 22.02 -51.62
CA ARG A 583 27.63 22.47 -50.35
C ARG A 583 28.74 23.49 -50.54
N ARG A 584 29.52 23.37 -51.61
CA ARG A 584 30.60 24.32 -51.91
C ARG A 584 30.05 25.70 -52.26
N GLU A 585 28.92 25.76 -52.97
CA GLU A 585 28.23 27.01 -53.30
C GLU A 585 27.65 27.69 -52.05
N GLU A 586 27.06 26.92 -51.13
CA GLU A 586 26.56 27.44 -49.85
C GLU A 586 27.68 28.05 -48.99
N LEU A 587 28.85 27.42 -48.93
CA LEU A 587 30.01 27.93 -48.18
C LEU A 587 30.55 29.23 -48.76
N LEU A 588 30.52 29.41 -50.09
CA LEU A 588 30.92 30.65 -50.74
C LEU A 588 29.96 31.81 -50.44
N GLN A 589 28.68 31.53 -50.15
CA GLN A 589 27.72 32.55 -49.73
C GLN A 589 27.99 33.08 -48.31
N LEU A 590 28.62 32.28 -47.44
CA LEU A 590 28.96 32.71 -46.07
C LEU A 590 30.15 33.68 -46.02
N GLY A 591 31.07 33.59 -46.98
CA GLY A 591 32.26 34.43 -47.08
C GLY A 591 32.03 35.72 -47.88
N PHE A 592 32.87 36.74 -47.61
CA PHE A 592 32.98 37.91 -48.48
C PHE A 592 34.15 37.70 -49.45
N GLY A 593 33.82 37.10 -50.60
CA GLY A 593 34.77 36.68 -51.65
C GLY A 593 34.87 37.64 -52.82
N LYS A 594 35.46 37.19 -53.93
CA LYS A 594 35.71 38.03 -55.12
C LYS A 594 34.44 38.67 -55.68
N ALA A 595 33.38 37.89 -55.83
CA ALA A 595 32.11 38.38 -56.36
C ALA A 595 31.51 39.50 -55.49
N GLN A 596 31.69 39.43 -54.17
CA GLN A 596 31.24 40.46 -53.25
C GLN A 596 32.13 41.72 -53.31
N TRP A 597 33.45 41.58 -53.45
CA TRP A 597 34.36 42.70 -53.67
C TRP A 597 34.01 43.48 -54.95
N GLU A 598 33.83 42.77 -56.07
CA GLU A 598 33.44 43.36 -57.36
C GLU A 598 32.04 44.02 -57.27
N LYS A 599 31.08 43.36 -56.63
CA LYS A 599 29.71 43.89 -56.47
C LYS A 599 29.64 45.12 -55.57
N CYS A 600 30.40 45.16 -54.48
CA CYS A 600 30.33 46.23 -53.48
C CYS A 600 31.17 47.45 -53.84
N PHE A 601 32.34 47.24 -54.45
CA PHE A 601 33.32 48.29 -54.70
C PHE A 601 33.59 48.52 -56.19
N GLY A 602 33.17 47.62 -57.08
CA GLY A 602 33.46 47.73 -58.51
C GLY A 602 34.93 47.48 -58.87
N VAL A 603 35.69 46.85 -57.98
CA VAL A 603 37.14 46.64 -58.10
C VAL A 603 37.49 45.18 -58.42
N ASP A 604 38.55 44.95 -59.20
CA ASP A 604 39.10 43.61 -59.42
C ASP A 604 40.18 43.31 -58.39
N ILE A 605 40.00 42.21 -57.65
CA ILE A 605 40.93 41.76 -56.62
C ILE A 605 41.87 40.62 -57.08
N GLY A 606 41.83 40.25 -58.36
CA GLY A 606 42.61 39.15 -58.92
C GLY A 606 41.96 37.78 -58.74
N VAL A 607 42.74 36.70 -58.66
CA VAL A 607 42.22 35.32 -58.57
C VAL A 607 41.85 34.98 -57.13
N GLU A 608 40.61 34.54 -56.92
CA GLU A 608 40.14 34.06 -55.62
C GLU A 608 40.80 32.72 -55.26
N PRO A 609 41.51 32.61 -54.13
CA PRO A 609 42.09 31.34 -53.70
C PRO A 609 40.96 30.37 -53.29
N PRO A 610 41.11 29.05 -53.52
CA PRO A 610 40.13 28.09 -53.07
C PRO A 610 40.02 28.12 -51.54
N LEU A 611 38.80 27.95 -51.02
CA LEU A 611 38.60 27.77 -49.58
C LEU A 611 39.40 26.55 -49.07
N PRO A 612 39.90 26.58 -47.82
CA PRO A 612 40.52 25.42 -47.20
C PRO A 612 39.59 24.20 -47.24
N VAL A 613 40.14 23.00 -47.51
CA VAL A 613 39.34 21.76 -47.68
C VAL A 613 38.52 21.43 -46.41
N ASN A 614 38.99 21.87 -45.25
CA ASN A 614 38.35 21.68 -43.95
C ASN A 614 37.56 22.91 -43.46
N ILE A 615 37.25 23.89 -44.32
CA ILE A 615 36.58 25.12 -43.88
C ILE A 615 35.20 24.86 -43.26
N GLU A 616 34.43 23.90 -43.80
CA GLU A 616 33.11 23.55 -43.27
C GLU A 616 33.21 22.96 -41.86
N GLU A 617 34.23 22.13 -41.64
CA GLU A 617 34.51 21.58 -40.33
C GLU A 617 34.88 22.70 -39.35
N ILE A 618 35.80 23.60 -39.75
CA ILE A 618 36.21 24.76 -38.92
C ILE A 618 35.00 25.63 -38.56
N LEU A 619 34.16 25.97 -39.54
CA LEU A 619 32.97 26.80 -39.36
C LEU A 619 31.93 26.15 -38.44
N ASN A 620 31.83 24.82 -38.43
CA ASN A 620 30.87 24.08 -37.62
C ASN A 620 31.38 23.69 -36.23
N ARG A 621 32.68 23.82 -35.94
CA ARG A 621 33.25 23.62 -34.61
C ARG A 621 32.74 24.68 -33.63
N GLU A 622 32.76 24.34 -32.35
CA GLU A 622 32.45 25.28 -31.28
C GLU A 622 33.49 26.41 -31.27
N CYS A 623 32.99 27.64 -31.16
CA CYS A 623 33.79 28.83 -31.01
C CYS A 623 34.45 28.78 -29.64
N PRO A 624 35.77 28.88 -29.58
CA PRO A 624 36.44 28.79 -28.29
C PRO A 624 36.38 30.03 -27.42
N PHE A 625 36.09 31.17 -28.04
CA PHE A 625 36.01 32.45 -27.33
C PHE A 625 34.59 32.73 -26.85
N THR A 626 33.60 31.93 -27.28
CA THR A 626 32.20 32.11 -26.96
C THR A 626 31.53 30.76 -26.82
N GLU A 627 31.38 30.33 -25.56
CA GLU A 627 30.80 29.04 -25.21
C GLU A 627 29.42 28.84 -25.84
N GLY A 628 29.18 27.65 -26.39
CA GLY A 628 27.91 27.26 -26.99
C GLY A 628 27.61 27.83 -28.39
N MET A 629 28.46 28.70 -28.94
CA MET A 629 28.30 29.20 -30.32
C MET A 629 29.27 28.49 -31.27
N LYS A 630 28.94 28.37 -32.56
CA LYS A 630 29.89 27.84 -33.56
C LYS A 630 30.75 28.95 -34.14
N VAL A 631 31.91 28.58 -34.69
CA VAL A 631 32.84 29.52 -35.33
C VAL A 631 32.14 30.34 -36.43
N ARG A 632 31.26 29.75 -37.25
CA ARG A 632 30.49 30.48 -38.28
C ARG A 632 29.59 31.59 -37.73
N ASP A 633 29.11 31.42 -36.49
CA ASP A 633 28.19 32.35 -35.86
C ASP A 633 28.97 33.52 -35.22
N THR A 634 30.19 33.26 -34.75
CA THR A 634 31.02 34.22 -34.03
C THR A 634 32.13 34.85 -34.87
N HIS A 635 32.50 34.26 -36.01
CA HIS A 635 33.54 34.75 -36.91
C HIS A 635 32.94 35.11 -38.27
N MET A 636 33.61 36.02 -38.97
CA MET A 636 33.35 36.36 -40.36
C MET A 636 34.49 35.85 -41.24
N LEU A 637 34.13 35.24 -42.37
CA LEU A 637 35.07 34.75 -43.36
C LEU A 637 35.22 35.80 -44.46
N VAL A 638 36.42 36.33 -44.63
CA VAL A 638 36.71 37.46 -45.53
C VAL A 638 37.91 37.12 -46.37
N LEU A 639 37.79 37.35 -47.68
CA LEU A 639 38.94 37.31 -48.57
C LEU A 639 39.71 38.62 -48.44
N ILE A 640 40.99 38.52 -48.04
CA ILE A 640 41.93 39.63 -48.06
C ILE A 640 42.61 39.63 -49.44
N PRO A 641 42.37 40.67 -50.27
CA PRO A 641 43.01 40.78 -51.57
C PRO A 641 44.53 40.86 -51.43
N GLY A 642 45.24 40.30 -52.41
CA GLY A 642 46.67 40.59 -52.58
C GLY A 642 46.89 41.91 -53.31
N ARG A 643 45.97 42.22 -54.24
CA ARG A 643 45.94 43.46 -55.03
C ARG A 643 44.49 43.91 -55.19
N VAL A 644 44.28 45.22 -55.34
CA VAL A 644 43.02 45.83 -55.75
C VAL A 644 43.33 46.71 -56.96
N ASP A 645 42.67 46.42 -58.09
CA ASP A 645 42.90 47.05 -59.40
C ASP A 645 44.39 47.09 -59.80
N GLY A 646 45.09 45.98 -59.52
CA GLY A 646 46.52 45.81 -59.79
C GLY A 646 47.46 46.46 -58.77
N GLN A 647 47.00 47.33 -57.87
CA GLN A 647 47.81 47.90 -56.78
C GLN A 647 47.85 46.95 -55.57
N PRO A 648 48.97 46.84 -54.84
CA PRO A 648 49.01 46.02 -53.62
C PRO A 648 47.96 46.46 -52.59
N HIS A 649 47.26 45.50 -51.98
CA HIS A 649 46.27 45.82 -50.94
C HIS A 649 46.99 46.23 -49.65
N ASP A 650 46.94 47.52 -49.33
CA ASP A 650 47.48 48.10 -48.10
C ASP A 650 46.47 49.05 -47.44
N LEU A 651 46.81 49.63 -46.28
CA LEU A 651 45.91 50.54 -45.57
C LEU A 651 45.64 51.83 -46.35
N THR A 652 46.55 52.24 -47.25
CA THR A 652 46.38 53.42 -48.11
C THR A 652 45.35 53.14 -49.19
N VAL A 653 45.46 51.99 -49.86
CA VAL A 653 44.49 51.54 -50.87
C VAL A 653 43.14 51.30 -50.23
N LEU A 654 43.08 50.63 -49.07
CA LEU A 654 41.83 50.48 -48.33
C LEU A 654 41.22 51.83 -47.92
N SER A 655 42.03 52.78 -47.45
CA SER A 655 41.56 54.14 -47.13
C SER A 655 40.99 54.86 -48.35
N LYS A 656 41.66 54.76 -49.51
CA LYS A 656 41.13 55.30 -50.78
C LYS A 656 39.78 54.69 -51.14
N LEU A 657 39.63 53.37 -51.03
CA LEU A 657 38.35 52.67 -51.27
C LEU A 657 37.25 53.14 -50.31
N ILE A 658 37.60 53.45 -49.05
CA ILE A 658 36.66 54.01 -48.06
C ILE A 658 36.27 55.44 -48.42
N CYS A 659 37.23 56.23 -48.90
CA CYS A 659 37.04 57.64 -49.26
C CYS A 659 36.31 57.86 -50.59
N GLU A 660 36.27 56.86 -51.49
CA GLU A 660 35.52 56.93 -52.73
C GLU A 660 34.04 57.26 -52.45
N GLN A 661 33.54 58.29 -53.16
CA GLN A 661 32.32 59.03 -52.82
C GLN A 661 31.09 58.13 -52.60
N THR A 662 30.96 57.05 -53.38
CA THR A 662 29.84 56.08 -53.34
C THR A 662 29.80 55.24 -52.07
N VAL A 663 30.95 55.04 -51.44
CA VAL A 663 31.14 54.30 -50.19
C VAL A 663 30.99 55.26 -49.01
N ARG A 664 31.58 56.45 -49.10
CA ARG A 664 31.55 57.48 -48.07
C ARG A 664 30.13 57.86 -47.63
N ASP A 665 29.22 58.04 -48.59
CA ASP A 665 27.81 58.42 -48.33
C ASP A 665 27.01 57.35 -47.56
N LYS A 666 27.42 56.08 -47.62
CA LYS A 666 26.71 54.97 -46.96
C LYS A 666 27.14 54.73 -45.51
N ILE A 667 28.32 55.21 -45.10
CA ILE A 667 29.01 54.69 -43.90
C ILE A 667 29.19 55.75 -42.82
N GLY A 668 29.12 57.03 -43.19
CA GLY A 668 29.24 58.16 -42.26
C GLY A 668 30.59 58.20 -41.52
N PHE A 669 31.65 57.65 -42.12
CA PHE A 669 33.02 57.78 -41.61
C PHE A 669 33.65 59.05 -42.19
N GLN A 670 34.16 59.91 -41.31
CA GLN A 670 35.12 60.93 -41.69
C GLN A 670 36.52 60.34 -41.56
N VAL A 671 37.17 60.09 -42.69
CA VAL A 671 38.63 59.90 -42.71
C VAL A 671 39.22 61.27 -42.42
N GLN A 672 39.87 61.43 -41.26
CA GLN A 672 40.66 62.62 -40.98
C GLN A 672 41.90 62.56 -41.88
N ASP A 673 41.95 63.45 -42.87
CA ASP A 673 43.11 63.65 -43.76
C ASP A 673 44.28 64.24 -42.97
N GLU A 674 44.93 63.42 -42.13
CA GLU A 674 46.28 63.70 -41.61
C GLU A 674 47.27 62.84 -42.39
N GLU A 675 47.69 63.32 -43.57
CA GLU A 675 48.71 62.68 -44.43
C GLU A 675 50.06 62.45 -43.72
N ASP A 676 50.29 63.06 -42.54
CA ASP A 676 51.56 63.02 -41.81
C ASP A 676 51.69 61.93 -40.72
N TYR A 677 50.64 61.17 -40.38
CA TYR A 677 50.68 60.23 -39.22
C TYR A 677 50.91 58.75 -39.55
N LEU A 678 50.89 58.35 -40.82
CA LEU A 678 51.26 57.00 -41.26
C LEU A 678 52.76 56.97 -41.61
N ASP A 679 53.59 56.73 -40.60
CA ASP A 679 55.03 56.54 -40.71
C ASP A 679 55.35 55.57 -41.88
N SER A 680 56.23 56.00 -42.80
CA SER A 680 56.54 55.34 -44.08
C SER A 680 57.01 53.88 -43.89
N LYS A 681 57.50 53.55 -42.69
CA LYS A 681 57.92 52.22 -42.27
C LYS A 681 56.80 51.17 -42.29
N TYR A 682 55.53 51.55 -42.19
CA TYR A 682 54.39 50.61 -42.19
C TYR A 682 53.82 50.31 -43.58
N ARG A 683 54.22 51.06 -44.61
CA ARG A 683 53.77 50.82 -46.00
C ARG A 683 54.43 49.59 -46.62
N GLU A 684 55.63 49.21 -46.17
CA GLU A 684 56.42 48.16 -46.83
C GLU A 684 56.25 46.74 -46.25
N GLU A 685 55.79 46.57 -45.01
CA GLU A 685 55.82 45.24 -44.34
C GLU A 685 54.66 44.29 -44.70
N ASN A 686 53.61 44.73 -45.41
CA ASN A 686 52.47 43.86 -45.75
C ASN A 686 51.97 43.92 -47.21
N GLY A 687 52.52 44.82 -48.05
CA GLY A 687 52.03 45.13 -49.40
C GLY A 687 52.47 44.20 -50.54
N GLY A 688 52.48 42.88 -50.35
CA GLY A 688 52.99 41.96 -51.40
C GLY A 688 52.54 40.51 -51.33
N ARG A 689 51.44 40.21 -50.64
CA ARG A 689 51.01 38.82 -50.40
C ARG A 689 49.98 38.36 -51.43
N PHE A 690 50.02 37.05 -51.76
CA PHE A 690 48.93 36.38 -52.49
C PHE A 690 47.60 36.57 -51.75
N PRO A 691 46.45 36.65 -52.44
CA PRO A 691 45.16 36.73 -51.77
C PRO A 691 44.94 35.50 -50.86
N TYR A 692 44.33 35.72 -49.70
CA TYR A 692 44.08 34.64 -48.72
C TYR A 692 42.80 34.88 -47.92
N TRP A 693 42.19 33.79 -47.45
CA TRP A 693 41.02 33.82 -46.59
C TRP A 693 41.40 34.06 -45.14
N VAL A 694 40.66 34.93 -44.49
CA VAL A 694 40.77 35.25 -43.08
C VAL A 694 39.45 34.94 -42.38
N LEU A 695 39.52 34.27 -41.24
CA LEU A 695 38.39 34.03 -40.36
C LEU A 695 38.57 34.87 -39.10
N MET A 696 37.85 35.99 -39.00
CA MET A 696 38.00 37.01 -37.96
C MET A 696 36.83 37.00 -36.97
N THR A 697 37.10 37.06 -35.67
CA THR A 697 36.06 37.14 -34.63
C THR A 697 35.23 38.41 -34.75
N ARG A 698 33.90 38.34 -34.75
CA ARG A 698 32.99 39.52 -34.77
C ARG A 698 32.99 40.30 -33.45
N ASN A 699 33.34 39.66 -32.33
CA ASN A 699 33.31 40.26 -31.00
C ASN A 699 34.71 40.26 -30.38
N PHE A 700 34.91 41.15 -29.40
CA PHE A 700 36.10 41.09 -28.55
C PHE A 700 36.16 39.74 -27.82
N ILE A 701 37.34 39.17 -27.70
CA ILE A 701 37.55 38.05 -26.78
C ILE A 701 37.35 38.61 -25.36
N SER A 702 36.46 38.00 -24.59
CA SER A 702 35.89 38.58 -23.36
C SER A 702 36.92 39.10 -22.33
N LYS A 703 38.13 38.51 -22.29
CA LYS A 703 39.21 38.90 -21.37
C LYS A 703 40.15 39.97 -21.91
N SER A 704 40.07 40.29 -23.19
CA SER A 704 41.02 41.19 -23.87
C SER A 704 40.42 42.55 -24.23
N ALA A 705 39.13 42.77 -23.97
CA ALA A 705 38.43 44.02 -24.29
C ALA A 705 39.06 45.26 -23.63
N ARG A 706 39.80 45.11 -22.52
CA ARG A 706 40.50 46.21 -21.80
C ARG A 706 42.00 45.97 -21.62
N GLY A 707 42.56 44.97 -22.31
CA GLY A 707 43.97 44.59 -22.21
C GLY A 707 44.84 45.30 -23.25
N CYS A 708 46.14 45.41 -23.00
CA CYS A 708 47.09 45.86 -24.02
C CYS A 708 47.42 44.72 -25.02
N TYR A 709 48.07 45.05 -26.14
CA TYR A 709 48.45 44.09 -27.19
C TYR A 709 49.16 42.84 -26.65
N SER A 710 50.07 42.97 -25.67
CA SER A 710 50.76 41.81 -25.06
C SER A 710 49.80 40.89 -24.29
N THR A 711 48.71 41.43 -23.73
CA THR A 711 47.66 40.65 -23.08
C THR A 711 46.96 39.75 -24.10
N LEU A 712 46.63 40.30 -25.28
CA LEU A 712 46.05 39.55 -26.38
C LEU A 712 46.98 38.44 -26.87
N THR A 713 48.24 38.76 -27.15
CA THR A 713 49.23 37.77 -27.63
C THR A 713 49.40 36.62 -26.65
N THR A 714 49.40 36.91 -25.34
CA THR A 714 49.46 35.90 -24.28
C THR A 714 48.20 35.03 -24.28
N LEU A 715 47.02 35.65 -24.35
CA LEU A 715 45.73 34.95 -24.37
C LEU A 715 45.62 33.99 -25.57
N LEU A 716 46.13 34.41 -26.73
CA LEU A 716 46.22 33.55 -27.90
C LEU A 716 47.24 32.44 -27.76
N GLY A 717 48.42 32.71 -27.23
CA GLY A 717 49.43 31.69 -26.99
C GLY A 717 48.88 30.56 -26.11
N GLU A 718 48.24 30.92 -25.00
CA GLU A 718 47.56 29.96 -24.12
C GLU A 718 46.45 29.20 -24.85
N TYR A 719 45.69 29.89 -25.70
CA TYR A 719 44.58 29.28 -26.42
C TYR A 719 45.05 28.29 -27.51
N CYS A 720 46.06 28.67 -28.30
CA CYS A 720 46.66 27.82 -29.33
C CYS A 720 47.23 26.53 -28.74
N LEU A 721 47.82 26.62 -27.54
CA LEU A 721 48.29 25.44 -26.78
C LEU A 721 47.13 24.53 -26.35
N LYS A 722 46.01 25.10 -25.89
CA LYS A 722 44.86 24.32 -25.40
C LYS A 722 44.04 23.66 -26.51
N SER A 723 43.91 24.31 -27.65
CA SER A 723 43.00 23.91 -28.71
C SER A 723 43.65 23.19 -29.87
N ALA A 724 44.98 23.14 -29.90
CA ALA A 724 45.79 22.73 -31.05
C ALA A 724 45.43 23.49 -32.35
N GLN A 725 44.82 24.66 -32.23
CA GLN A 725 44.37 25.50 -33.34
C GLN A 725 45.23 26.76 -33.43
N PRO A 726 45.90 27.03 -34.56
CA PRO A 726 46.87 28.12 -34.68
C PRO A 726 46.19 29.48 -34.94
N TYR A 727 45.45 29.99 -33.95
CA TYR A 727 45.00 31.39 -33.96
C TYR A 727 46.21 32.35 -33.90
N GLN A 728 46.10 33.48 -34.60
CA GLN A 728 47.13 34.51 -34.70
C GLN A 728 46.52 35.89 -34.46
N VAL A 729 47.35 36.84 -34.03
CA VAL A 729 46.93 38.24 -33.94
C VAL A 729 46.82 38.80 -35.38
N PRO A 730 45.69 39.43 -35.77
CA PRO A 730 45.57 40.12 -37.04
C PRO A 730 46.59 41.23 -37.20
N THR A 731 47.00 41.44 -38.44
CA THR A 731 47.59 42.69 -38.90
C THR A 731 46.54 43.81 -38.92
N ALA A 732 46.98 45.06 -38.82
CA ALA A 732 46.10 46.23 -38.90
C ALA A 732 45.26 46.24 -40.20
N LEU A 733 45.85 45.81 -41.32
CA LEU A 733 45.15 45.70 -42.60
C LEU A 733 44.00 44.68 -42.58
N GLU A 734 44.22 43.50 -42.00
CA GLU A 734 43.18 42.46 -41.91
C GLU A 734 42.03 42.92 -41.01
N VAL A 735 42.34 43.55 -39.86
CA VAL A 735 41.30 44.13 -38.97
C VAL A 735 40.51 45.20 -39.72
N ALA A 736 41.19 46.18 -40.30
CA ALA A 736 40.54 47.30 -40.97
C ALA A 736 39.66 46.81 -42.14
N THR A 737 40.17 45.88 -42.95
CA THR A 737 39.44 45.28 -44.07
C THR A 737 38.18 44.55 -43.58
N CYS A 738 38.29 43.72 -42.54
CA CYS A 738 37.15 42.96 -42.02
C CYS A 738 36.11 43.85 -41.32
N MET A 739 36.54 44.85 -40.54
CA MET A 739 35.64 45.83 -39.91
C MET A 739 34.83 46.58 -40.96
N PHE A 740 35.51 47.04 -42.01
CA PHE A 740 34.88 47.76 -43.11
C PHE A 740 33.90 46.86 -43.88
N ILE A 741 34.31 45.64 -44.21
CA ILE A 741 33.46 44.68 -44.93
C ILE A 741 32.23 44.28 -44.11
N GLU A 742 32.35 44.05 -42.82
CA GLU A 742 31.17 43.73 -42.00
C GLU A 742 30.19 44.89 -41.96
N TYR A 743 30.71 46.13 -41.89
CA TYR A 743 29.87 47.31 -41.96
C TYR A 743 29.15 47.42 -43.30
N ILE A 744 29.85 47.26 -44.43
CA ILE A 744 29.24 47.26 -45.76
C ILE A 744 28.18 46.17 -45.89
N ARG A 745 28.46 44.97 -45.37
CA ARG A 745 27.58 43.80 -45.49
C ARG A 745 26.33 43.88 -44.63
N THR A 746 26.46 44.40 -43.41
CA THR A 746 25.41 44.27 -42.38
C THR A 746 24.92 45.61 -41.80
N GLY A 747 25.62 46.71 -42.09
CA GLY A 747 25.44 48.01 -41.43
C GLY A 747 25.96 48.06 -39.99
N LYS A 748 26.48 46.94 -39.45
CA LYS A 748 26.98 46.88 -38.06
C LYS A 748 28.46 47.21 -38.01
N ARG A 749 28.82 48.12 -37.11
CA ARG A 749 30.22 48.41 -36.78
C ARG A 749 30.72 47.31 -35.84
N LEU A 750 31.74 46.57 -36.25
CA LEU A 750 32.45 45.70 -35.32
C LEU A 750 33.08 46.59 -34.23
N TYR A 751 33.04 46.11 -32.98
CA TYR A 751 33.74 46.73 -31.83
C TYR A 751 33.26 48.12 -31.37
N PHE A 752 32.05 48.55 -31.74
CA PHE A 752 31.58 49.94 -31.60
C PHE A 752 31.37 50.50 -30.17
N ASN A 753 31.52 49.71 -29.11
CA ASN A 753 31.15 50.14 -27.74
C ASN A 753 32.26 50.86 -26.96
N GLU A 754 33.47 51.01 -27.50
CA GLU A 754 34.57 51.78 -26.92
C GLU A 754 35.31 52.47 -28.09
N GLU A 755 35.84 53.70 -27.92
CA GLU A 755 36.63 54.36 -28.98
C GLU A 755 37.85 53.49 -29.32
N VAL A 756 37.78 52.72 -30.41
CA VAL A 756 38.89 51.87 -30.85
C VAL A 756 39.89 52.73 -31.61
N MET A 757 40.91 53.23 -30.91
CA MET A 757 42.10 53.78 -31.56
C MET A 757 43.09 52.65 -31.88
N CYS A 758 43.40 52.46 -33.16
CA CYS A 758 44.43 51.52 -33.60
C CYS A 758 45.77 52.25 -33.75
N LYS A 759 46.69 52.12 -32.79
CA LYS A 759 48.08 52.59 -32.85
C LYS A 759 49.03 51.39 -32.82
N GLU A 760 49.68 51.11 -33.94
CA GLU A 760 50.74 50.08 -34.03
C GLU A 760 52.05 50.68 -33.48
N LYS A 761 52.65 50.03 -32.49
CA LYS A 761 53.78 50.61 -31.73
C LYS A 761 55.09 50.32 -32.47
N GLY A 762 55.73 51.38 -32.98
CA GLY A 762 57.04 51.29 -33.62
C GLY A 762 58.11 50.83 -32.65
N PHE A 763 58.90 49.83 -33.05
CA PHE A 763 60.10 49.43 -32.34
C PHE A 763 61.13 50.56 -32.40
N GLY A 764 61.27 51.28 -31.29
CA GLY A 764 62.23 52.37 -31.07
C GLY A 764 62.43 52.65 -29.57
N GLU A 765 63.43 51.98 -29.02
CA GLU A 765 64.34 52.34 -27.91
C GLU A 765 63.86 52.98 -26.57
N SER A 766 64.11 52.23 -25.50
CA SER A 766 64.89 52.63 -24.31
C SER A 766 64.28 53.55 -23.20
N TYR A 767 64.47 53.03 -21.97
CA TYR A 767 64.53 53.61 -20.61
C TYR A 767 63.37 54.42 -19.97
N ILE A 768 62.82 53.80 -18.92
CA ILE A 768 62.73 54.26 -17.51
C ILE A 768 62.78 55.79 -17.24
N ASN A 769 61.61 56.28 -16.80
CA ASN A 769 61.27 57.39 -15.88
C ASN A 769 61.74 58.84 -16.15
N GLY A 770 60.73 59.73 -16.14
CA GLY A 770 60.90 61.16 -15.86
C GLY A 770 59.62 62.00 -16.05
N ASP A 771 58.69 61.88 -15.09
CA ASP A 771 57.62 62.80 -14.68
C ASP A 771 56.55 63.40 -15.63
N MET A 772 55.33 63.37 -15.06
CA MET A 772 54.08 64.09 -15.30
C MET A 772 54.06 65.29 -16.27
N ALA A 773 53.15 65.27 -17.25
CA ALA A 773 51.93 66.10 -17.24
C ALA A 773 51.05 65.85 -18.49
N SER A 774 49.88 65.22 -18.25
CA SER A 774 48.64 65.23 -19.06
C SER A 774 48.63 64.70 -20.51
N VAL A 775 47.50 64.04 -20.83
CA VAL A 775 46.89 63.83 -22.17
C VAL A 775 47.02 62.41 -22.78
N TYR A 776 45.93 61.65 -22.61
CA TYR A 776 45.37 60.49 -23.35
C TYR A 776 46.30 59.47 -24.06
N GLN A 777 46.34 58.26 -23.51
CA GLN A 777 46.85 57.06 -24.20
C GLN A 777 45.83 55.92 -24.03
N ILE A 778 44.90 55.80 -24.98
CA ILE A 778 44.00 54.64 -25.09
C ILE A 778 44.55 53.74 -26.21
N GLY A 779 44.87 52.52 -25.81
CA GLY A 779 45.47 51.48 -26.64
C GLY A 779 44.44 50.68 -27.44
N VAL A 780 44.95 49.97 -28.44
CA VAL A 780 44.17 49.17 -29.38
C VAL A 780 43.45 48.04 -28.66
N ASN A 781 42.12 48.04 -28.72
CA ASN A 781 41.29 46.94 -28.25
C ASN A 781 41.28 45.78 -29.26
N THR A 782 41.16 44.58 -28.72
CA THR A 782 41.71 43.32 -29.23
C THR A 782 40.90 42.59 -30.33
N VAL A 783 41.56 42.08 -31.39
CA VAL A 783 40.97 41.20 -32.43
C VAL A 783 41.85 39.97 -32.69
N VAL A 784 41.28 38.85 -33.17
CA VAL A 784 41.99 37.58 -33.44
C VAL A 784 41.64 37.01 -34.81
N LEU A 785 42.62 36.41 -35.51
CA LEU A 785 42.46 35.75 -36.81
C LEU A 785 42.87 34.29 -36.83
N PHE A 786 42.34 33.59 -37.82
CA PHE A 786 42.93 32.40 -38.41
C PHE A 786 43.40 32.69 -39.83
N ARG A 787 44.64 32.30 -40.17
CA ARG A 787 45.22 32.48 -41.50
C ARG A 787 45.54 31.14 -42.16
N CYS A 788 44.98 30.88 -43.36
CA CYS A 788 45.29 29.70 -44.17
C CYS A 788 46.10 30.12 -45.41
N VAL A 789 47.30 29.57 -45.58
CA VAL A 789 48.14 29.75 -46.78
C VAL A 789 48.55 28.37 -47.31
N GLY A 790 48.02 27.98 -48.47
CA GLY A 790 48.56 26.90 -49.32
C GLY A 790 48.45 25.46 -48.80
N ARG A 791 48.45 24.51 -49.74
CA ARG A 791 48.53 23.05 -49.50
C ARG A 791 50.00 22.64 -49.41
N ASP A 792 50.53 22.54 -48.19
CA ASP A 792 51.59 21.62 -47.73
C ASP A 792 52.36 22.21 -46.53
N ILE A 793 52.24 21.56 -45.38
CA ILE A 793 53.06 21.79 -44.19
C ILE A 793 54.34 20.97 -44.37
N SER A 794 55.43 21.63 -44.76
CA SER A 794 56.78 21.04 -44.76
C SER A 794 57.44 21.33 -43.41
N ILE A 795 57.50 20.33 -42.54
CA ILE A 795 58.41 20.31 -41.40
C ILE A 795 59.66 19.56 -41.83
N VAL A 796 60.78 20.28 -41.96
CA VAL A 796 62.11 19.72 -42.19
C VAL A 796 62.67 19.29 -40.83
N ILE A 797 62.79 17.99 -40.60
CA ILE A 797 63.61 17.43 -39.52
C ILE A 797 64.79 16.69 -40.15
N SER A 798 65.96 17.30 -40.00
CA SER A 798 67.27 16.67 -40.23
C SER A 798 67.55 15.69 -39.08
N ALA A 799 67.88 14.45 -39.41
CA ALA A 799 68.34 13.46 -38.44
C ALA A 799 69.78 13.05 -38.76
N SER A 800 70.69 13.31 -37.83
CA SER A 800 71.96 12.60 -37.71
C SER A 800 72.18 12.20 -36.25
N SER A 801 72.03 10.89 -36.02
CA SER A 801 72.77 10.01 -35.10
C SER A 801 73.71 10.70 -34.08
N VAL A 802 73.70 10.40 -32.77
CA VAL A 802 74.18 9.14 -32.16
C VAL A 802 74.01 9.24 -30.61
N ASN A 803 73.48 8.17 -29.99
CA ASN A 803 73.97 7.40 -28.83
C ASN A 803 72.97 7.04 -27.72
N PHE A 804 73.00 5.73 -27.44
CA PHE A 804 72.22 4.94 -26.50
C PHE A 804 72.72 5.11 -25.05
N ALA A 805 71.80 5.05 -24.09
CA ALA A 805 72.05 4.35 -22.81
C ALA A 805 70.76 3.75 -22.24
N ARG A 806 70.84 2.44 -21.97
CA ARG A 806 69.83 1.51 -21.44
C ARG A 806 69.38 1.87 -20.03
N MET A 807 68.13 1.54 -19.66
CA MET A 807 67.82 0.36 -18.81
C MET A 807 66.32 0.20 -18.49
N SER A 808 65.82 -1.02 -18.76
CA SER A 808 64.80 -1.85 -18.04
C SER A 808 63.53 -1.20 -17.46
N GLY A 809 62.32 -1.69 -17.68
CA GLY A 809 61.86 -2.92 -18.35
C GLY A 809 60.35 -3.12 -18.21
N PHE A 810 59.79 -3.97 -19.10
CA PHE A 810 58.66 -4.92 -18.95
C PHE A 810 57.46 -4.52 -18.06
N ARG A 811 56.18 -4.64 -18.42
CA ARG A 811 55.37 -5.43 -19.39
C ARG A 811 53.96 -4.77 -19.36
N ARG A 812 53.26 -4.54 -20.49
CA ARG A 812 52.13 -5.37 -21.04
C ARG A 812 50.97 -5.53 -20.02
N LEU A 813 49.69 -5.22 -20.27
CA LEU A 813 48.84 -5.39 -21.45
C LEU A 813 47.56 -4.51 -21.33
N LEU A 814 47.18 -3.87 -22.44
CA LEU A 814 45.83 -3.71 -23.04
C LEU A 814 44.59 -3.45 -22.15
N CYS A 815 44.01 -2.26 -22.29
CA CYS A 815 42.92 -2.01 -23.24
C CYS A 815 43.08 -0.61 -23.85
#